data_AF-A0A3D3M113-F1
#
_entry.id   AF-A0A3D3M113-F1
#
_cell.length_a   1.000
_cell.length_b   1.000
_cell.length_c   1.000
_cell.angle_alpha   90.00
_cell.angle_beta   90.00
_cell.angle_gamma   90.00
#
_symmetry.space_group_name_H-M   'P 1'
#
loop_
_entity.id
_entity.type
_entity.pdbx_description
1 polymer ?
#
loop_
_entity_poly.entity_id
_entity_poly.type
_entity_poly.pdbx_seq_one_letter_code
_entity_poly.pdbx_strand_id
1 'polypeptide(L)'
;MADHSAARQTKVRASELVGRGWLNTGGKELSLESLRGKIVILDFWTFCCMNCLHVLDELRPLEEEFEDVLVTVGVHSPKFEHEADPLALEAAVDRYDITHPVLDDPNLETWNAYTARAWPTLVVLDPEGYIVAHLSGEGHVQGLTSLVRELVEEHETKGTLHRGDGPYVPRPKPQGTFAFPGKALELPTDFADGRTTYLVTDTARHRLVQVEADFETVLATFGGPEKGYLDGSAEQARFNEPQGIALVPTDLRETLGVDVLVADSVNHRLRGLNLRTGQVTTLAGSGVQRLIDGETARTDPNHIEPGADPLTVALSSPWDLVYSREAAAFLVAMAGTHQIFSFDPVTGQLAVFAGTGAEGLKDGAVADSWFAQSSGLIEAKDGSIWVADSETSALRRIVFEAEEARVETAVGIGLFDFGFVDGNRQEARLQHCLGLTELPDGSIAIADTYNGAIRRLDPATGALGTLARGLAEPSDVLVETTEDGGARLIVVEANAHQLVRVSIPDAMQHVDEGASQVTRKATELAGGSLTFTARFAAPKGQKLDTRWGDPTQLKISSTPENFILSGAGTAQGLTRQLELNPEITSAVLHITARAAACDGEPGGEIPDHAACHLYQQDWGLPVVITESGEQELVLDLRGVN
;
A
#
# COMPACT_ATOMS: atom_id res chain seq x y z
N MET A 1 35.43 31.26 -27.33
CA MET A 1 35.35 30.24 -26.27
C MET A 1 33.97 29.65 -26.37
N ALA A 2 33.90 28.35 -26.59
CA ALA A 2 32.71 27.64 -27.06
C ALA A 2 31.61 27.61 -26.00
N ASP A 3 30.39 27.83 -26.48
CA ASP A 3 29.11 27.65 -25.83
C ASP A 3 28.93 26.17 -25.46
N HIS A 4 29.02 25.83 -24.18
CA HIS A 4 28.81 24.48 -23.69
C HIS A 4 27.31 24.21 -23.58
N SER A 5 26.73 23.83 -24.71
CA SER A 5 25.63 22.88 -24.89
C SER A 5 24.52 22.93 -23.83
N ALA A 6 23.48 23.71 -24.11
CA ALA A 6 22.12 23.22 -23.92
C ALA A 6 22.00 21.95 -24.76
N ALA A 7 22.22 20.78 -24.15
CA ALA A 7 21.98 19.51 -24.81
C ALA A 7 20.51 19.51 -25.26
N ARG A 8 20.26 19.50 -26.57
CA ARG A 8 18.92 19.25 -27.12
C ARG A 8 18.43 17.95 -26.47
N GLN A 9 17.49 18.05 -25.53
CA GLN A 9 16.74 16.89 -25.09
C GLN A 9 16.07 16.32 -26.34
N THR A 10 16.49 15.12 -26.73
CA THR A 10 15.86 14.39 -27.82
C THR A 10 14.41 14.14 -27.43
N LYS A 11 13.46 14.75 -28.15
CA LYS A 11 12.04 14.50 -27.92
C LYS A 11 11.73 13.03 -28.23
N VAL A 12 11.21 12.31 -27.25
CA VAL A 12 10.80 10.90 -27.38
C VAL A 12 9.30 10.85 -27.60
N ARG A 13 8.86 10.22 -28.69
CA ARG A 13 7.44 9.97 -28.93
C ARG A 13 6.96 8.85 -28.01
N ALA A 14 5.77 9.04 -27.46
CA ALA A 14 5.07 8.01 -26.71
C ALA A 14 4.77 6.79 -27.62
N SER A 15 4.98 5.59 -27.09
CA SER A 15 4.61 4.32 -27.73
C SER A 15 3.09 4.11 -27.64
N GLU A 16 2.48 3.47 -28.63
CA GLU A 16 1.03 3.21 -28.58
C GLU A 16 0.66 2.37 -27.34
N LEU A 17 -0.56 2.58 -26.83
CA LEU A 17 -1.07 1.89 -25.66
C LEU A 17 -1.68 0.55 -26.08
N VAL A 18 -1.09 -0.56 -25.63
CA VAL A 18 -1.47 -1.92 -25.99
C VAL A 18 -1.82 -2.71 -24.73
N GLY A 19 -2.99 -3.34 -24.73
CA GLY A 19 -3.47 -4.16 -23.63
C GLY A 19 -4.67 -5.01 -24.07
N ARG A 20 -5.26 -5.74 -23.12
CA ARG A 20 -6.41 -6.62 -23.34
C ARG A 20 -7.70 -5.83 -23.62
N GLY A 21 -7.85 -4.66 -23.01
CA GLY A 21 -9.01 -3.79 -23.19
C GLY A 21 -9.02 -2.59 -22.23
N TRP A 22 -10.11 -1.83 -22.28
CA TRP A 22 -10.27 -0.60 -21.49
C TRP A 22 -11.47 -0.66 -20.55
N LEU A 23 -11.28 -0.14 -19.34
CA LEU A 23 -12.35 0.18 -18.39
C LEU A 23 -12.57 1.70 -18.35
N ASN A 24 -13.75 2.11 -17.87
CA ASN A 24 -14.12 3.52 -17.71
C ASN A 24 -14.14 4.33 -19.02
N THR A 25 -14.39 3.69 -20.17
CA THR A 25 -14.47 4.35 -21.49
C THR A 25 -15.80 4.12 -22.21
N GLY A 26 -16.76 3.43 -21.56
CA GLY A 26 -18.04 3.06 -22.17
C GLY A 26 -17.89 2.05 -23.32
N GLY A 27 -16.87 1.19 -23.24
CA GLY A 27 -16.56 0.16 -24.25
C GLY A 27 -15.79 0.68 -25.47
N LYS A 28 -15.19 1.88 -25.38
CA LYS A 28 -14.35 2.43 -26.43
C LYS A 28 -12.88 2.06 -26.21
N GLU A 29 -12.24 1.58 -27.26
CA GLU A 29 -10.78 1.48 -27.34
C GLU A 29 -10.19 2.88 -27.50
N LEU A 30 -9.23 3.23 -26.65
CA LEU A 30 -8.49 4.50 -26.78
C LEU A 30 -7.15 4.28 -27.48
N SER A 31 -6.71 5.32 -28.18
CA SER A 31 -5.38 5.42 -28.80
C SER A 31 -4.71 6.73 -28.41
N LEU A 32 -3.39 6.80 -28.50
CA LEU A 32 -2.66 8.07 -28.33
C LEU A 32 -3.10 9.13 -29.33
N GLU A 33 -3.55 8.73 -30.52
CA GLU A 33 -4.13 9.66 -31.49
C GLU A 33 -5.41 10.30 -30.95
N SER A 34 -6.30 9.50 -30.35
CA SER A 34 -7.55 10.02 -29.75
C SER A 34 -7.34 10.93 -28.55
N LEU A 35 -6.17 10.87 -27.90
CA LEU A 35 -5.79 11.71 -26.77
C LEU A 35 -4.98 12.95 -27.19
N ARG A 36 -4.71 13.16 -28.48
CA ARG A 36 -3.99 14.35 -28.96
C ARG A 36 -4.70 15.63 -28.56
N GLY A 37 -3.91 16.61 -28.13
CA GLY A 37 -4.40 17.87 -27.62
C GLY A 37 -4.66 17.89 -26.11
N LYS A 38 -4.58 16.75 -25.43
CA LYS A 38 -4.64 16.64 -23.97
C LYS A 38 -3.25 16.42 -23.41
N ILE A 39 -3.03 16.92 -22.19
CA ILE A 39 -1.93 16.43 -21.37
C ILE A 39 -2.36 15.04 -20.87
N VAL A 40 -1.48 14.05 -20.96
CA VAL A 40 -1.81 12.67 -20.53
C VAL A 40 -0.85 12.24 -19.44
N ILE A 41 -1.37 11.72 -18.33
CA ILE A 41 -0.58 11.03 -17.31
C ILE A 41 -0.87 9.54 -17.44
N LEU A 42 0.13 8.75 -17.78
CA LEU A 42 0.05 7.29 -17.70
C LEU A 42 0.49 6.88 -16.31
N ASP A 43 -0.41 6.27 -15.54
CA ASP A 43 -0.12 5.72 -14.21
C ASP A 43 0.03 4.21 -14.31
N PHE A 44 1.26 3.70 -14.25
CA PHE A 44 1.55 2.28 -14.22
C PHE A 44 1.40 1.75 -12.80
N TRP A 45 0.28 1.08 -12.56
CA TRP A 45 -0.17 0.71 -11.22
C TRP A 45 -0.59 -0.76 -11.15
N THR A 46 -0.71 -1.26 -9.92
CA THR A 46 -1.25 -2.59 -9.60
C THR A 46 -2.08 -2.44 -8.34
N PHE A 47 -3.21 -3.14 -8.23
CA PHE A 47 -4.20 -2.83 -7.19
C PHE A 47 -3.87 -3.41 -5.80
N CYS A 48 -2.88 -4.30 -5.70
CA CYS A 48 -2.41 -4.81 -4.42
C CYS A 48 -1.52 -3.82 -3.65
N CYS A 49 -0.84 -2.92 -4.36
CA CYS A 49 0.31 -2.17 -3.87
C CYS A 49 -0.12 -0.88 -3.18
N MET A 50 0.20 -0.74 -1.90
CA MET A 50 -0.14 0.46 -1.12
C MET A 50 0.36 1.76 -1.75
N ASN A 51 1.59 1.76 -2.28
CA ASN A 51 2.17 2.95 -2.90
C ASN A 51 1.37 3.40 -4.13
N CYS A 52 0.78 2.45 -4.88
CA CYS A 52 -0.12 2.78 -5.98
C CYS A 52 -1.42 3.41 -5.47
N LEU A 53 -1.98 2.87 -4.38
CA LEU A 53 -3.21 3.42 -3.79
C LEU A 53 -3.02 4.84 -3.29
N HIS A 54 -1.86 5.16 -2.68
CA HIS A 54 -1.53 6.53 -2.31
C HIS A 54 -1.45 7.46 -3.52
N VAL A 55 -0.84 7.01 -4.63
CA VAL A 55 -0.78 7.79 -5.87
C VAL A 55 -2.17 8.04 -6.47
N LEU A 56 -3.10 7.08 -6.38
CA LEU A 56 -4.49 7.31 -6.80
C LEU A 56 -5.08 8.50 -6.04
N ASP A 57 -4.92 8.55 -4.71
CA ASP A 57 -5.46 9.65 -3.89
C ASP A 57 -4.71 10.97 -4.09
N GLU A 58 -3.40 10.93 -4.34
CA GLU A 58 -2.62 12.09 -4.77
C GLU A 58 -3.10 12.67 -6.11
N LEU A 59 -3.50 11.83 -7.07
CA LEU A 59 -3.94 12.27 -8.39
C LEU A 59 -5.35 12.87 -8.41
N ARG A 60 -6.26 12.51 -7.48
CA ARG A 60 -7.65 13.00 -7.51
C ARG A 60 -7.78 14.53 -7.52
N PRO A 61 -7.10 15.31 -6.66
CA PRO A 61 -7.20 16.77 -6.70
C PRO A 61 -6.60 17.35 -7.98
N LEU A 62 -5.56 16.71 -8.54
CA LEU A 62 -4.94 17.12 -9.80
C LEU A 62 -5.91 16.88 -10.98
N GLU A 63 -6.58 15.74 -11.00
CA GLU A 63 -7.61 15.40 -11.98
C GLU A 63 -8.79 16.37 -11.92
N GLU A 64 -9.27 16.70 -10.72
CA GLU A 64 -10.35 17.67 -10.54
C GLU A 64 -9.94 19.08 -11.01
N GLU A 65 -8.73 19.53 -10.68
CA GLU A 65 -8.25 20.86 -11.06
C GLU A 65 -8.08 21.01 -12.58
N PHE A 66 -7.61 19.96 -13.26
CA PHE A 66 -7.25 20.02 -14.69
C PHE A 66 -8.17 19.17 -15.58
N GLU A 67 -9.39 18.85 -15.13
CA GLU A 67 -10.31 17.93 -15.82
C GLU A 67 -10.56 18.31 -17.30
N ASP A 68 -10.47 19.60 -17.63
CA ASP A 68 -10.74 20.10 -18.96
C ASP A 68 -9.54 19.96 -19.92
N VAL A 69 -8.34 19.63 -19.44
CA VAL A 69 -7.09 19.57 -20.24
C VAL A 69 -6.25 18.30 -20.00
N LEU A 70 -6.42 17.65 -18.84
CA LEU A 70 -5.69 16.48 -18.41
C LEU A 70 -6.53 15.22 -18.60
N VAL A 71 -5.89 14.14 -19.04
CA VAL A 71 -6.45 12.78 -18.99
C VAL A 71 -5.44 11.87 -18.30
N THR A 72 -5.79 11.35 -17.12
CA THR A 72 -5.06 10.23 -16.53
C THR A 72 -5.48 8.93 -17.20
N VAL A 73 -4.54 8.03 -17.42
CA VAL A 73 -4.78 6.65 -17.85
C VAL A 73 -4.07 5.73 -16.88
N GLY A 74 -4.84 4.98 -16.10
CA GLY A 74 -4.29 3.91 -15.26
C GLY A 74 -3.90 2.72 -16.15
N VAL A 75 -2.62 2.49 -16.36
CA VAL A 75 -2.10 1.30 -17.03
C VAL A 75 -1.90 0.19 -16.00
N HIS A 76 -2.94 -0.61 -15.79
CA HIS A 76 -2.92 -1.70 -14.83
C HIS A 76 -1.98 -2.82 -15.28
N SER A 77 -0.90 -3.01 -14.52
CA SER A 77 0.22 -3.90 -14.83
C SER A 77 0.41 -4.86 -13.65
N PRO A 78 -0.13 -6.09 -13.68
CA PRO A 78 -0.30 -6.92 -12.49
C PRO A 78 1.03 -7.37 -11.86
N LYS A 79 1.10 -7.38 -10.52
CA LYS A 79 2.18 -8.00 -9.73
C LYS A 79 1.88 -9.48 -9.44
N PHE A 80 0.65 -9.80 -9.05
CA PHE A 80 0.17 -11.15 -8.73
C PHE A 80 -0.64 -11.77 -9.88
N GLU A 81 -0.72 -13.10 -9.89
CA GLU A 81 -1.49 -13.83 -10.92
C GLU A 81 -2.99 -13.47 -10.89
N HIS A 82 -3.56 -13.34 -9.69
CA HIS A 82 -4.95 -12.91 -9.50
C HIS A 82 -5.25 -11.56 -10.13
N GLU A 83 -4.30 -10.62 -10.10
CA GLU A 83 -4.49 -9.28 -10.66
C GLU A 83 -4.64 -9.30 -12.19
N ALA A 84 -4.22 -10.37 -12.88
CA ALA A 84 -4.43 -10.54 -14.31
C ALA A 84 -5.88 -10.96 -14.67
N ASP A 85 -6.71 -11.34 -13.69
CA ASP A 85 -8.14 -11.63 -13.91
C ASP A 85 -8.89 -10.31 -14.21
N PRO A 86 -9.55 -10.19 -15.38
CA PRO A 86 -10.27 -8.97 -15.73
C PRO A 86 -11.39 -8.64 -14.75
N LEU A 87 -12.03 -9.65 -14.14
CA LEU A 87 -13.10 -9.42 -13.16
C LEU A 87 -12.56 -8.88 -11.83
N ALA A 88 -11.35 -9.30 -11.44
CA ALA A 88 -10.66 -8.76 -10.27
C ALA A 88 -10.26 -7.29 -10.51
N LEU A 89 -9.74 -6.98 -11.70
CA LEU A 89 -9.44 -5.59 -12.09
C LEU A 89 -10.69 -4.72 -12.11
N GLU A 90 -11.79 -5.19 -12.70
CA GLU A 90 -13.08 -4.48 -12.67
C GLU A 90 -13.53 -4.18 -11.23
N ALA A 91 -13.45 -5.18 -10.35
CA ALA A 91 -13.79 -5.03 -8.94
C ALA A 91 -12.85 -4.04 -8.21
N ALA A 92 -11.55 -4.05 -8.50
CA ALA A 92 -10.59 -3.11 -7.93
C ALA A 92 -10.85 -1.66 -8.37
N VAL A 93 -11.16 -1.45 -9.66
CA VAL A 93 -11.56 -0.13 -10.19
C VAL A 93 -12.78 0.41 -9.46
N ASP A 94 -13.79 -0.44 -9.22
CA ASP A 94 -15.00 -0.05 -8.50
C ASP A 94 -14.74 0.14 -6.98
N ARG A 95 -13.86 -0.67 -6.37
CA ARG A 95 -13.49 -0.63 -4.95
C ARG A 95 -12.79 0.66 -4.56
N TYR A 96 -11.81 1.07 -5.36
CA TYR A 96 -11.01 2.27 -5.12
C TYR A 96 -11.62 3.51 -5.79
N ASP A 97 -12.86 3.44 -6.30
CA ASP A 97 -13.58 4.57 -6.93
C ASP A 97 -12.69 5.29 -7.97
N ILE A 98 -12.06 4.52 -8.87
CA ILE A 98 -11.17 5.06 -9.90
C ILE A 98 -11.99 5.74 -10.99
N THR A 99 -11.78 7.05 -11.16
CA THR A 99 -12.59 7.92 -12.02
C THR A 99 -11.90 8.36 -13.32
N HIS A 100 -10.90 7.60 -13.75
CA HIS A 100 -10.20 7.82 -15.01
C HIS A 100 -10.19 6.53 -15.87
N PRO A 101 -9.93 6.61 -17.19
CA PRO A 101 -9.72 5.45 -18.05
C PRO A 101 -8.66 4.50 -17.52
N VAL A 102 -8.91 3.19 -17.59
CA VAL A 102 -7.94 2.17 -17.19
C VAL A 102 -7.66 1.24 -18.37
N LEU A 103 -6.39 1.07 -18.72
CA LEU A 103 -5.91 0.08 -19.66
C LEU A 103 -5.49 -1.18 -18.90
N ASP A 104 -6.02 -2.32 -19.30
CA ASP A 104 -5.68 -3.63 -18.75
C ASP A 104 -4.47 -4.22 -19.50
N ASP A 105 -3.27 -4.18 -18.90
CA ASP A 105 -1.99 -4.64 -19.47
C ASP A 105 -1.45 -5.91 -18.76
N PRO A 106 -2.14 -7.07 -18.89
CA PRO A 106 -1.79 -8.27 -18.12
C PRO A 106 -0.46 -8.91 -18.56
N ASN A 107 0.04 -8.56 -19.75
CA ASN A 107 1.28 -9.08 -20.31
C ASN A 107 2.46 -8.11 -20.17
N LEU A 108 2.26 -6.97 -19.48
CA LEU A 108 3.24 -5.91 -19.30
C LEU A 108 3.78 -5.35 -20.65
N GLU A 109 2.97 -5.34 -21.70
CA GLU A 109 3.37 -4.86 -23.03
C GLU A 109 3.59 -3.35 -23.03
N THR A 110 2.62 -2.58 -22.53
CA THR A 110 2.73 -1.13 -22.40
C THR A 110 3.75 -0.79 -21.31
N TRP A 111 3.75 -1.51 -20.19
CA TRP A 111 4.77 -1.39 -19.14
C TRP A 111 6.20 -1.44 -19.71
N ASN A 112 6.49 -2.47 -20.52
CA ASN A 112 7.80 -2.65 -21.13
C ASN A 112 8.10 -1.58 -22.19
N ALA A 113 7.12 -1.18 -23.00
CA ALA A 113 7.27 -0.16 -24.03
C ALA A 113 7.65 1.22 -23.44
N TYR A 114 7.23 1.49 -22.21
CA TYR A 114 7.54 2.71 -21.46
C TYR A 114 8.71 2.55 -20.48
N THR A 115 9.33 1.37 -20.45
CA THR A 115 10.46 1.05 -19.57
C THR A 115 10.15 1.31 -18.09
N ALA A 116 8.90 1.09 -17.67
CA ALA A 116 8.52 1.15 -16.27
C ALA A 116 9.28 0.08 -15.47
N ARG A 117 9.68 0.40 -14.23
CA ARG A 117 10.53 -0.48 -13.41
C ARG A 117 10.06 -0.62 -11.96
N ALA A 118 9.07 0.16 -11.56
CA ALA A 118 8.53 0.15 -10.20
C ALA A 118 7.05 0.52 -10.22
N TRP A 119 6.34 0.03 -9.21
CA TRP A 119 4.96 0.39 -8.95
C TRP A 119 4.92 1.43 -7.82
N PRO A 120 4.23 2.56 -8.00
CA PRO A 120 3.72 3.09 -9.25
C PRO A 120 4.84 3.69 -10.14
N THR A 121 4.54 3.94 -11.42
CA THR A 121 5.35 4.79 -12.31
C THR A 121 4.42 5.72 -13.09
N LEU A 122 4.66 7.03 -13.06
CA LEU A 122 3.90 8.03 -13.80
C LEU A 122 4.70 8.52 -15.03
N VAL A 123 4.09 8.49 -16.20
CA VAL A 123 4.67 9.06 -17.43
C VAL A 123 3.78 10.17 -17.96
N VAL A 124 4.33 11.38 -18.09
CA VAL A 124 3.57 12.55 -18.56
C VAL A 124 3.86 12.78 -20.04
N LEU A 125 2.79 12.93 -20.82
CA LEU A 125 2.81 13.25 -22.24
C LEU A 125 2.27 14.65 -22.47
N ASP A 126 2.95 15.42 -23.33
CA ASP A 126 2.45 16.70 -23.79
C ASP A 126 1.26 16.54 -24.77
N PRO A 127 0.51 17.61 -25.10
CA PRO A 127 -0.57 17.58 -26.09
C PRO A 127 -0.17 17.12 -27.50
N GLU A 128 1.10 17.24 -27.84
CA GLU A 128 1.67 16.72 -29.10
C GLU A 128 2.05 15.24 -28.97
N GLY A 129 1.89 14.64 -27.77
CA GLY A 129 2.30 13.35 -27.20
C GLY A 129 3.73 12.93 -27.43
N TYR A 130 4.62 13.83 -27.03
CA TYR A 130 5.96 13.49 -26.59
C TYR A 130 5.97 13.25 -25.08
N ILE A 131 6.85 12.34 -24.65
CA ILE A 131 7.11 12.12 -23.23
C ILE A 131 7.89 13.32 -22.70
N VAL A 132 7.36 13.96 -21.65
CA VAL A 132 7.97 15.13 -20.99
C VAL A 132 8.38 14.84 -19.54
N ALA A 133 7.78 13.84 -18.90
CA ALA A 133 8.22 13.38 -17.58
C ALA A 133 8.08 11.87 -17.41
N HIS A 134 8.89 11.31 -16.51
CA HIS A 134 8.88 9.92 -16.07
C HIS A 134 9.24 9.95 -14.58
N LEU A 135 8.31 9.49 -13.73
CA LEU A 135 8.38 9.58 -12.28
C LEU A 135 8.11 8.18 -11.74
N SER A 136 9.03 7.63 -10.98
CA SER A 136 8.84 6.36 -10.30
C SER A 136 8.29 6.66 -8.90
N GLY A 137 7.53 5.74 -8.28
CA GLY A 137 7.07 5.84 -6.89
C GLY A 137 6.00 6.90 -6.59
N GLU A 138 5.75 7.13 -5.30
CA GLU A 138 4.72 8.04 -4.75
C GLU A 138 5.28 9.42 -4.34
N GLY A 139 4.40 10.38 -4.05
CA GLY A 139 4.78 11.69 -3.50
C GLY A 139 5.04 12.80 -4.53
N HIS A 140 4.63 12.63 -5.79
CA HIS A 140 5.01 13.55 -6.88
C HIS A 140 3.98 14.63 -7.23
N VAL A 141 2.80 14.61 -6.60
CA VAL A 141 1.66 15.47 -7.00
C VAL A 141 2.00 16.95 -7.13
N GLN A 142 2.77 17.53 -6.21
CA GLN A 142 3.13 18.96 -6.28
C GLN A 142 3.97 19.30 -7.52
N GLY A 143 4.90 18.40 -7.88
CA GLY A 143 5.70 18.50 -9.09
C GLY A 143 4.84 18.34 -10.34
N LEU A 144 3.89 17.41 -10.33
CA LEU A 144 2.93 17.20 -11.41
C LEU A 144 2.01 18.41 -11.61
N THR A 145 1.44 18.98 -10.55
CA THR A 145 0.61 20.20 -10.62
C THR A 145 1.37 21.32 -11.31
N SER A 146 2.63 21.55 -10.92
CA SER A 146 3.47 22.58 -11.52
C SER A 146 3.71 22.31 -13.01
N LEU A 147 4.12 21.08 -13.35
CA LEU A 147 4.36 20.67 -14.73
C LEU A 147 3.11 20.82 -15.61
N VAL A 148 1.94 20.39 -15.13
CA VAL A 148 0.69 20.49 -15.89
C VAL A 148 0.36 21.94 -16.19
N ARG A 149 0.53 22.88 -15.24
CA ARG A 149 0.34 24.32 -15.50
C ARG A 149 1.27 24.85 -16.58
N GLU A 150 2.54 24.44 -16.56
CA GLU A 150 3.52 24.85 -17.57
C GLU A 150 3.16 24.33 -18.96
N LEU A 151 2.77 23.06 -19.05
CA LEU A 151 2.32 22.45 -20.31
C LEU A 151 1.05 23.11 -20.85
N VAL A 152 0.13 23.53 -19.97
CA VAL A 152 -1.05 24.31 -20.36
C VAL A 152 -0.61 25.62 -21.01
N GLU A 153 0.22 26.43 -20.34
CA GLU A 153 0.66 27.72 -20.87
C GLU A 153 1.43 27.58 -22.21
N GLU A 154 2.34 26.60 -22.29
CA GLU A 154 3.12 26.32 -23.48
C GLU A 154 2.22 25.92 -24.66
N HIS A 155 1.31 24.96 -24.45
CA HIS A 155 0.51 24.38 -25.53
C HIS A 155 -0.73 25.20 -25.89
N GLU A 156 -1.20 26.10 -25.02
CA GLU A 156 -2.12 27.18 -25.39
C GLU A 156 -1.44 28.17 -26.34
N THR A 157 -0.22 28.60 -26.02
CA THR A 157 0.55 29.52 -26.87
C THR A 157 0.83 28.91 -28.25
N LYS A 158 1.13 27.60 -28.31
CA LYS A 158 1.31 26.87 -29.56
C LYS A 158 0.00 26.58 -30.32
N GLY A 159 -1.16 26.67 -29.66
CA GLY A 159 -2.45 26.30 -30.23
C GLY A 159 -2.63 24.78 -30.41
N THR A 160 -1.92 23.97 -29.61
CA THR A 160 -1.99 22.51 -29.65
C THR A 160 -2.81 21.90 -28.51
N LEU A 161 -3.22 22.70 -27.52
CA LEU A 161 -4.04 22.25 -26.39
C LEU A 161 -5.53 22.28 -26.73
N HIS A 162 -6.27 21.23 -26.36
CA HIS A 162 -7.71 21.11 -26.53
C HIS A 162 -8.41 21.03 -25.16
N ARG A 163 -9.26 22.02 -24.87
CA ARG A 163 -10.09 22.06 -23.66
C ARG A 163 -11.44 21.33 -23.86
N GLY A 164 -11.92 20.63 -22.84
CA GLY A 164 -13.21 19.93 -22.83
C GLY A 164 -13.17 18.57 -22.11
N ASP A 165 -14.26 17.81 -22.17
CA ASP A 165 -14.38 16.54 -21.43
C ASP A 165 -13.37 15.46 -21.88
N GLY A 166 -12.92 14.65 -20.92
CA GLY A 166 -12.13 13.45 -21.17
C GLY A 166 -12.97 12.26 -21.66
N PRO A 167 -12.33 11.12 -21.99
CA PRO A 167 -13.01 9.92 -22.46
C PRO A 167 -13.66 9.09 -21.33
N TYR A 168 -13.60 9.57 -20.08
CA TYR A 168 -14.13 8.87 -18.91
C TYR A 168 -15.64 8.63 -19.02
N VAL A 169 -16.06 7.41 -18.68
CA VAL A 169 -17.46 7.03 -18.55
C VAL A 169 -17.61 6.26 -17.23
N PRO A 170 -18.46 6.73 -16.31
CA PRO A 170 -18.62 6.11 -15.00
C PRO A 170 -19.23 4.71 -15.10
N ARG A 171 -18.79 3.82 -14.20
CA ARG A 171 -19.35 2.48 -14.02
C ARG A 171 -20.52 2.48 -13.02
N PRO A 172 -21.44 1.50 -13.09
CA PRO A 172 -22.50 1.34 -12.10
C PRO A 172 -21.94 1.03 -10.71
N LYS A 173 -22.42 1.72 -9.67
CA LYS A 173 -22.00 1.43 -8.29
C LYS A 173 -22.66 0.15 -7.75
N PRO A 174 -21.97 -0.62 -6.89
CA PRO A 174 -22.53 -1.82 -6.26
C PRO A 174 -23.81 -1.55 -5.45
N GLN A 175 -24.76 -2.48 -5.54
CA GLN A 175 -26.02 -2.48 -4.79
C GLN A 175 -25.96 -3.48 -3.63
N GLY A 176 -26.87 -3.34 -2.66
CA GLY A 176 -26.98 -4.23 -1.49
C GLY A 176 -26.51 -3.59 -0.19
N THR A 177 -26.45 -4.40 0.87
CA THR A 177 -26.12 -3.96 2.24
C THR A 177 -24.72 -3.36 2.32
N PHE A 178 -23.74 -4.03 1.70
CA PHE A 178 -22.35 -3.61 1.67
C PHE A 178 -21.89 -3.31 0.23
N ALA A 179 -20.76 -2.64 0.10
CA ALA A 179 -19.95 -2.51 -1.10
C ALA A 179 -18.50 -2.62 -0.66
N PHE A 180 -17.87 -3.73 -1.04
CA PHE A 180 -16.51 -4.07 -0.65
C PHE A 180 -16.26 -3.97 0.86
N PRO A 181 -16.97 -4.79 1.69
CA PRO A 181 -16.72 -4.78 3.12
C PRO A 181 -15.28 -5.21 3.43
N GLY A 182 -14.61 -4.46 4.30
CA GLY A 182 -13.19 -4.66 4.61
C GLY A 182 -12.96 -5.62 5.77
N LYS A 183 -13.54 -5.30 6.92
CA LYS A 183 -13.37 -6.03 8.20
C LYS A 183 -14.70 -6.14 8.94
N ALA A 184 -14.83 -7.15 9.77
CA ALA A 184 -16.01 -7.34 10.60
C ALA A 184 -15.65 -7.68 12.04
N LEU A 185 -16.57 -7.38 12.95
CA LEU A 185 -16.40 -7.56 14.38
C LEU A 185 -17.73 -7.99 15.00
N GLU A 186 -17.73 -9.09 15.75
CA GLU A 186 -18.88 -9.44 16.59
C GLU A 186 -18.96 -8.48 17.78
N LEU A 187 -20.12 -7.85 17.97
CA LEU A 187 -20.34 -6.93 19.07
C LEU A 187 -20.84 -7.67 20.31
N PRO A 188 -20.35 -7.29 21.51
CA PRO A 188 -20.94 -7.72 22.77
C PRO A 188 -22.45 -7.50 22.81
N THR A 189 -23.19 -8.49 23.32
CA THR A 189 -24.66 -8.50 23.26
C THR A 189 -25.31 -7.34 24.02
N ASP A 190 -24.60 -6.68 24.94
CA ASP A 190 -25.07 -5.49 25.66
C ASP A 190 -25.22 -4.26 24.74
N PHE A 191 -24.61 -4.26 23.56
CA PHE A 191 -24.83 -3.23 22.53
C PHE A 191 -26.08 -3.47 21.66
N ALA A 192 -26.80 -4.58 21.86
CA ALA A 192 -27.93 -4.96 21.01
C ALA A 192 -29.05 -5.69 21.77
N ASP A 193 -29.31 -5.31 23.03
CA ASP A 193 -30.39 -5.84 23.87
C ASP A 193 -30.36 -7.38 24.02
N GLY A 194 -29.17 -7.96 24.13
CA GLY A 194 -28.97 -9.40 24.26
C GLY A 194 -28.90 -10.18 22.94
N ARG A 195 -28.92 -9.49 21.79
CA ARG A 195 -28.83 -10.12 20.46
C ARG A 195 -27.38 -10.12 19.94
N THR A 196 -27.03 -11.12 19.15
CA THR A 196 -25.77 -11.13 18.39
C THR A 196 -25.89 -10.17 17.22
N THR A 197 -24.94 -9.23 17.12
CA THR A 197 -24.86 -8.27 16.01
C THR A 197 -23.40 -8.11 15.58
N TYR A 198 -23.21 -7.64 14.36
CA TYR A 198 -21.88 -7.47 13.78
C TYR A 198 -21.71 -6.02 13.34
N LEU A 199 -20.55 -5.44 13.63
CA LEU A 199 -20.11 -4.20 13.03
C LEU A 199 -19.23 -4.53 11.84
N VAL A 200 -19.50 -3.92 10.69
CA VAL A 200 -18.78 -4.18 9.44
C VAL A 200 -18.32 -2.84 8.87
N THR A 201 -17.07 -2.78 8.40
CA THR A 201 -16.60 -1.64 7.61
C THR A 201 -17.08 -1.78 6.17
N ASP A 202 -17.98 -0.88 5.75
CA ASP A 202 -18.51 -0.79 4.39
C ASP A 202 -17.60 0.16 3.59
N THR A 203 -16.40 -0.34 3.28
CA THR A 203 -15.21 0.45 2.93
C THR A 203 -15.44 1.37 1.73
N ALA A 204 -16.02 0.85 0.63
CA ALA A 204 -16.28 1.65 -0.58
C ALA A 204 -17.44 2.65 -0.42
N ARG A 205 -18.19 2.58 0.68
CA ARG A 205 -19.17 3.61 1.09
C ARG A 205 -18.71 4.41 2.30
N HIS A 206 -17.44 4.30 2.66
CA HIS A 206 -16.75 5.14 3.64
C HIS A 206 -17.51 5.28 4.97
N ARG A 207 -18.00 4.14 5.50
CA ARG A 207 -18.83 4.08 6.70
C ARG A 207 -18.70 2.75 7.43
N LEU A 208 -19.24 2.71 8.65
CA LEU A 208 -19.43 1.49 9.41
C LEU A 208 -20.93 1.16 9.49
N VAL A 209 -21.28 -0.12 9.44
CA VAL A 209 -22.66 -0.59 9.47
C VAL A 209 -22.80 -1.68 10.54
N GLN A 210 -23.73 -1.47 11.48
CA GLN A 210 -24.12 -2.52 12.42
C GLN A 210 -25.28 -3.31 11.83
N VAL A 211 -25.16 -4.63 11.77
CA VAL A 211 -26.16 -5.55 11.21
C VAL A 211 -26.55 -6.64 12.21
N GLU A 212 -27.75 -7.20 12.03
CA GLU A 212 -28.15 -8.43 12.74
C GLU A 212 -27.34 -9.65 12.26
N ALA A 213 -27.54 -10.79 12.93
CA ALA A 213 -26.88 -12.04 12.59
C ALA A 213 -27.24 -12.59 11.19
N ASP A 214 -28.24 -12.04 10.51
CA ASP A 214 -28.55 -12.35 9.11
C ASP A 214 -27.60 -11.67 8.11
N PHE A 215 -26.76 -10.73 8.58
CA PHE A 215 -25.87 -9.87 7.79
C PHE A 215 -26.57 -8.93 6.79
N GLU A 216 -27.90 -8.88 6.80
CA GLU A 216 -28.70 -8.09 5.85
C GLU A 216 -29.45 -6.96 6.55
N THR A 217 -29.98 -7.23 7.76
CA THR A 217 -30.79 -6.27 8.51
C THR A 217 -29.89 -5.22 9.17
N VAL A 218 -29.85 -4.02 8.59
CA VAL A 218 -29.10 -2.88 9.13
C VAL A 218 -29.80 -2.29 10.35
N LEU A 219 -29.07 -2.22 11.46
CA LEU A 219 -29.52 -1.63 12.72
C LEU A 219 -29.05 -0.18 12.88
N ALA A 220 -27.81 0.10 12.50
CA ALA A 220 -27.21 1.42 12.59
C ALA A 220 -26.16 1.63 11.50
N THR A 221 -25.91 2.89 11.15
CA THR A 221 -24.86 3.30 10.21
C THR A 221 -24.12 4.48 10.80
N PHE A 222 -22.81 4.47 10.71
CA PHE A 222 -21.93 5.51 11.23
C PHE A 222 -21.04 6.04 10.10
N GLY A 223 -21.28 7.27 9.70
CA GLY A 223 -20.60 8.01 8.65
C GLY A 223 -21.05 7.70 7.22
N GLY A 224 -20.33 8.30 6.26
CA GLY A 224 -20.51 8.14 4.81
C GLY A 224 -21.78 8.80 4.24
N PRO A 225 -22.06 8.63 2.93
CA PRO A 225 -21.22 7.94 1.94
C PRO A 225 -20.11 8.81 1.33
N GLU A 226 -19.99 10.07 1.74
CA GLU A 226 -18.94 10.97 1.23
C GLU A 226 -17.61 10.70 1.94
N LYS A 227 -16.50 10.74 1.19
CA LYS A 227 -15.13 10.70 1.75
C LYS A 227 -14.90 11.92 2.65
N GLY A 228 -14.13 11.75 3.72
CA GLY A 228 -13.65 12.83 4.58
C GLY A 228 -13.34 12.33 5.99
N TYR A 229 -12.94 13.21 6.90
CA TYR A 229 -12.52 12.83 8.26
C TYR A 229 -13.28 13.59 9.37
N LEU A 230 -14.42 14.20 9.05
CA LEU A 230 -15.19 14.97 10.02
C LEU A 230 -15.59 14.10 11.22
N ASP A 231 -15.37 14.60 12.43
CA ASP A 231 -15.88 14.03 13.69
C ASP A 231 -17.32 14.48 13.93
N GLY A 232 -18.10 13.74 14.72
CA GLY A 232 -19.48 14.13 15.01
C GLY A 232 -20.42 12.97 15.33
N SER A 233 -21.72 13.22 15.23
CA SER A 233 -22.73 12.15 15.30
C SER A 233 -22.57 11.15 14.15
N ALA A 234 -23.30 10.05 14.22
CA ALA A 234 -23.31 9.01 13.21
C ALA A 234 -23.60 9.56 11.78
N GLU A 235 -24.41 10.61 11.63
CA GLU A 235 -24.77 11.21 10.34
C GLU A 235 -23.75 12.26 9.85
N GLN A 236 -23.06 12.92 10.78
CA GLN A 236 -22.09 13.98 10.48
C GLN A 236 -20.70 13.43 10.23
N ALA A 237 -20.35 12.34 10.91
CA ALA A 237 -19.05 11.74 10.78
C ALA A 237 -18.75 11.40 9.32
N ARG A 238 -17.48 11.50 8.95
CA ARG A 238 -16.98 11.06 7.64
C ARG A 238 -15.77 10.17 7.88
N PHE A 239 -15.67 9.12 7.07
CA PHE A 239 -14.49 8.26 6.97
C PHE A 239 -13.98 8.31 5.53
N ASN A 240 -12.81 7.72 5.31
CA ASN A 240 -12.26 7.50 3.99
C ASN A 240 -11.65 6.10 3.96
N GLU A 241 -12.44 5.18 3.39
CA GLU A 241 -12.08 3.76 3.23
C GLU A 241 -11.63 3.11 4.55
N PRO A 242 -12.50 3.09 5.59
CA PRO A 242 -12.15 2.47 6.86
C PRO A 242 -11.96 0.96 6.69
N GLN A 243 -10.98 0.40 7.41
CA GLN A 243 -10.58 -1.01 7.37
C GLN A 243 -10.74 -1.65 8.76
N GLY A 244 -9.64 -1.88 9.48
CA GLY A 244 -9.58 -2.47 10.81
C GLY A 244 -10.53 -1.88 11.83
N ILE A 245 -11.16 -2.75 12.61
CA ILE A 245 -11.98 -2.37 13.76
C ILE A 245 -11.69 -3.28 14.94
N ALA A 246 -11.51 -2.70 16.12
CA ALA A 246 -11.23 -3.45 17.33
C ALA A 246 -12.08 -2.95 18.51
N LEU A 247 -12.59 -3.88 19.31
CA LEU A 247 -13.23 -3.54 20.57
C LEU A 247 -12.21 -2.96 21.53
N VAL A 248 -12.58 -1.85 22.16
CA VAL A 248 -11.89 -1.36 23.34
C VAL A 248 -12.12 -2.34 24.50
N PRO A 249 -11.10 -2.65 25.33
CA PRO A 249 -11.28 -3.45 26.54
C PRO A 249 -12.39 -2.90 27.43
N THR A 250 -13.23 -3.77 27.97
CA THR A 250 -14.46 -3.39 28.69
C THR A 250 -14.20 -2.40 29.83
N ASP A 251 -13.10 -2.57 30.55
CA ASP A 251 -12.65 -1.72 31.65
C ASP A 251 -12.17 -0.32 31.21
N LEU A 252 -11.78 -0.16 29.95
CA LEU A 252 -11.36 1.11 29.38
C LEU A 252 -12.50 1.90 28.71
N ARG A 253 -13.57 1.22 28.25
CA ARG A 253 -14.66 1.85 27.46
C ARG A 253 -15.30 3.05 28.14
N GLU A 254 -15.66 2.94 29.41
CA GLU A 254 -16.30 4.03 30.16
C GLU A 254 -15.37 5.23 30.34
N THR A 255 -14.07 4.96 30.61
CA THR A 255 -13.08 6.01 30.84
C THR A 255 -12.76 6.75 29.55
N LEU A 256 -12.66 6.03 28.43
CA LEU A 256 -12.37 6.59 27.12
C LEU A 256 -13.60 7.21 26.44
N GLY A 257 -14.80 6.77 26.81
CA GLY A 257 -16.03 7.11 26.08
C GLY A 257 -16.07 6.53 24.68
N VAL A 258 -15.25 5.50 24.39
CA VAL A 258 -15.08 4.85 23.09
C VAL A 258 -15.27 3.35 23.27
N ASP A 259 -16.10 2.74 22.42
CA ASP A 259 -16.38 1.31 22.45
C ASP A 259 -15.57 0.54 21.39
N VAL A 260 -15.28 1.17 20.25
CA VAL A 260 -14.56 0.59 19.11
C VAL A 260 -13.51 1.58 18.60
N LEU A 261 -12.28 1.11 18.37
CA LEU A 261 -11.30 1.83 17.55
C LEU A 261 -11.44 1.42 16.08
N VAL A 262 -11.22 2.36 15.18
CA VAL A 262 -11.32 2.20 13.73
C VAL A 262 -10.03 2.69 13.09
N ALA A 263 -9.45 1.87 12.22
CA ALA A 263 -8.43 2.28 11.28
C ALA A 263 -9.10 2.94 10.07
N ASP A 264 -8.99 4.26 9.99
CA ASP A 264 -9.54 5.08 8.91
C ASP A 264 -8.42 5.32 7.89
N SER A 265 -8.23 4.32 7.03
CA SER A 265 -6.96 4.04 6.36
C SER A 265 -6.49 5.17 5.46
N VAL A 266 -7.34 5.65 4.54
CA VAL A 266 -6.97 6.70 3.59
C VAL A 266 -6.97 8.08 4.25
N ASN A 267 -7.67 8.25 5.37
CA ASN A 267 -7.50 9.45 6.19
C ASN A 267 -6.23 9.42 7.04
N HIS A 268 -5.46 8.33 7.04
CA HIS A 268 -4.28 8.11 7.88
C HIS A 268 -4.56 8.43 9.37
N ARG A 269 -5.68 7.93 9.89
CA ARG A 269 -6.18 8.23 11.24
C ARG A 269 -6.64 6.98 12.00
N LEU A 270 -6.55 7.05 13.32
CA LEU A 270 -7.30 6.18 14.22
C LEU A 270 -8.50 6.95 14.76
N ARG A 271 -9.69 6.35 14.64
CA ARG A 271 -10.96 6.94 15.07
C ARG A 271 -11.55 6.12 16.21
N GLY A 272 -12.27 6.77 17.11
CA GLY A 272 -13.07 6.14 18.15
C GLY A 272 -14.54 6.23 17.80
N LEU A 273 -15.27 5.13 18.00
CA LEU A 273 -16.73 5.07 17.90
C LEU A 273 -17.33 4.70 19.26
N ASN A 274 -18.26 5.52 19.73
CA ASN A 274 -19.17 5.17 20.82
C ASN A 274 -20.44 4.56 20.22
N LEU A 275 -20.66 3.26 20.45
CA LEU A 275 -21.79 2.53 19.87
C LEU A 275 -23.13 2.96 20.45
N ARG A 276 -23.15 3.47 21.70
CA ARG A 276 -24.39 3.88 22.38
C ARG A 276 -24.88 5.26 21.93
N THR A 277 -23.96 6.18 21.66
CA THR A 277 -24.30 7.56 21.26
C THR A 277 -24.15 7.81 19.76
N GLY A 278 -23.44 6.93 19.05
CA GLY A 278 -23.05 7.13 17.66
C GLY A 278 -21.98 8.21 17.45
N GLN A 279 -21.37 8.72 18.52
CA GLN A 279 -20.32 9.72 18.42
C GLN A 279 -19.03 9.11 17.87
N VAL A 280 -18.47 9.76 16.84
CA VAL A 280 -17.16 9.45 16.26
C VAL A 280 -16.18 10.56 16.61
N THR A 281 -14.96 10.19 17.01
CA THR A 281 -13.87 11.13 17.33
C THR A 281 -12.56 10.68 16.70
N THR A 282 -11.68 11.62 16.35
CA THR A 282 -10.30 11.29 15.99
C THR A 282 -9.49 11.09 17.28
N LEU A 283 -8.75 9.99 17.36
CA LEU A 283 -7.89 9.64 18.50
C LEU A 283 -6.40 9.83 18.19
N ALA A 284 -6.01 9.57 16.95
CA ALA A 284 -4.64 9.72 16.47
C ALA A 284 -4.59 9.96 14.96
N GLY A 285 -3.49 10.55 14.49
CA GLY A 285 -3.24 10.81 13.07
C GLY A 285 -3.52 12.26 12.68
N SER A 286 -2.53 12.91 12.09
CA SER A 286 -2.64 14.26 11.55
C SER A 286 -3.46 14.35 10.27
N GLY A 287 -3.68 13.22 9.59
CA GLY A 287 -4.25 13.16 8.25
C GLY A 287 -3.23 13.42 7.13
N VAL A 288 -1.95 13.60 7.47
CA VAL A 288 -0.85 13.61 6.50
C VAL A 288 -0.25 12.22 6.46
N GLN A 289 -0.08 11.68 5.25
CA GLN A 289 0.63 10.42 5.03
C GLN A 289 2.06 10.51 5.58
N ARG A 290 2.42 9.58 6.46
CA ARG A 290 3.79 9.40 6.93
C ARG A 290 4.60 8.72 5.84
N LEU A 291 5.55 9.45 5.28
CA LEU A 291 6.62 8.87 4.46
C LEU A 291 7.77 8.49 5.40
N ILE A 292 8.27 7.25 5.33
CA ILE A 292 9.51 6.90 6.02
C ILE A 292 10.67 7.54 5.27
N ASP A 293 11.03 8.72 5.74
CA ASP A 293 12.30 9.35 5.42
C ASP A 293 13.35 8.88 6.42
N GLY A 294 13.98 7.76 6.11
CA GLY A 294 14.98 7.11 6.93
C GLY A 294 16.13 8.01 7.41
N GLU A 295 16.37 9.19 6.81
CA GLU A 295 17.68 9.84 6.92
C GLU A 295 17.70 11.39 6.89
N THR A 296 16.58 12.11 6.64
CA THR A 296 16.50 13.56 6.95
C THR A 296 15.72 13.91 8.21
N ALA A 297 15.08 12.93 8.86
CA ALA A 297 14.55 13.16 10.17
C ALA A 297 15.73 13.56 11.08
N ARG A 298 15.68 14.79 11.65
CA ARG A 298 16.63 15.23 12.69
C ARG A 298 16.58 14.29 13.92
N THR A 299 15.58 13.41 13.94
CA THR A 299 15.25 12.35 14.88
C THR A 299 15.25 11.01 14.12
N ASP A 300 15.39 9.88 14.81
CA ASP A 300 15.30 8.56 14.19
C ASP A 300 13.95 8.40 13.42
N PRO A 301 13.94 7.92 12.15
CA PRO A 301 12.72 7.73 11.36
C PRO A 301 11.71 6.75 11.99
N ASN A 302 12.19 5.88 12.88
CA ASN A 302 11.40 4.96 13.68
C ASN A 302 11.11 5.49 15.08
N HIS A 303 11.34 6.79 15.28
CA HIS A 303 11.05 7.48 16.52
C HIS A 303 9.77 8.29 16.39
N ILE A 304 8.93 8.18 17.41
CA ILE A 304 7.85 9.10 17.70
C ILE A 304 8.18 9.64 19.08
N GLU A 305 8.30 10.97 19.18
CA GLU A 305 8.67 11.63 20.44
C GLU A 305 7.70 11.21 21.56
N PRO A 306 8.20 10.70 22.69
CA PRO A 306 7.36 10.33 23.81
C PRO A 306 6.52 11.52 24.29
N GLY A 307 5.20 11.33 24.38
CA GLY A 307 4.26 12.38 24.79
C GLY A 307 3.91 13.39 23.70
N ALA A 308 4.28 13.14 22.43
CA ALA A 308 3.74 13.88 21.29
C ALA A 308 2.20 13.81 21.29
N ASP A 309 1.56 14.92 20.90
CA ASP A 309 0.11 14.93 20.71
C ASP A 309 -0.25 13.94 19.58
N PRO A 310 -1.03 12.87 19.87
CA PRO A 310 -1.36 11.86 18.87
C PRO A 310 -2.07 12.41 17.64
N LEU A 311 -2.77 13.54 17.75
CA LEU A 311 -3.45 14.19 16.62
C LEU A 311 -2.49 14.92 15.69
N THR A 312 -1.23 15.09 16.08
CA THR A 312 -0.18 15.72 15.26
C THR A 312 0.77 14.73 14.62
N VAL A 313 0.74 13.47 15.07
CA VAL A 313 1.60 12.41 14.53
C VAL A 313 1.06 11.97 13.17
N ALA A 314 1.92 11.97 12.15
CA ALA A 314 1.58 11.39 10.85
C ALA A 314 1.56 9.86 10.94
N LEU A 315 0.51 9.25 10.38
CA LEU A 315 0.37 7.81 10.18
C LEU A 315 0.38 7.51 8.67
N SER A 316 0.49 6.25 8.27
CA SER A 316 0.43 5.87 6.86
C SER A 316 -0.39 4.59 6.67
N SER A 317 -1.68 4.77 6.39
CA SER A 317 -2.59 3.70 6.00
C SER A 317 -2.67 2.62 7.08
N PRO A 318 -3.11 2.99 8.31
CA PRO A 318 -3.45 1.98 9.31
C PRO A 318 -4.50 1.06 8.69
N TRP A 319 -4.23 -0.24 8.65
CA TRP A 319 -5.06 -1.19 7.92
C TRP A 319 -5.83 -2.12 8.86
N ASP A 320 -5.19 -2.57 9.91
CA ASP A 320 -5.83 -3.36 10.96
C ASP A 320 -5.29 -3.01 12.34
N LEU A 321 -6.03 -3.39 13.39
CA LEU A 321 -5.60 -3.16 14.76
C LEU A 321 -6.17 -4.20 15.73
N VAL A 322 -5.43 -4.47 16.79
CA VAL A 322 -5.86 -5.35 17.89
C VAL A 322 -5.35 -4.83 19.22
N TYR A 323 -6.13 -4.95 20.29
CA TYR A 323 -5.61 -4.66 21.63
C TYR A 323 -4.74 -5.83 22.10
N SER A 324 -3.47 -5.58 22.42
CA SER A 324 -2.55 -6.57 22.97
C SER A 324 -2.53 -6.46 24.49
N ARG A 325 -2.84 -7.56 25.19
CA ARG A 325 -2.76 -7.63 26.66
C ARG A 325 -1.31 -7.54 27.16
N GLU A 326 -0.38 -8.16 26.46
CA GLU A 326 1.04 -8.16 26.80
C GLU A 326 1.67 -6.77 26.62
N ALA A 327 1.33 -6.07 25.53
CA ALA A 327 1.80 -4.69 25.31
C ALA A 327 0.97 -3.63 26.06
N ALA A 328 -0.18 -4.00 26.60
CA ALA A 328 -1.18 -3.11 27.21
C ALA A 328 -1.60 -1.93 26.30
N ALA A 329 -1.56 -2.12 24.99
CA ALA A 329 -1.81 -1.10 23.97
C ALA A 329 -2.48 -1.70 22.74
N PHE A 330 -3.11 -0.87 21.91
CA PHE A 330 -3.49 -1.28 20.57
C PHE A 330 -2.26 -1.41 19.69
N LEU A 331 -2.06 -2.57 19.09
CA LEU A 331 -1.12 -2.73 18.00
C LEU A 331 -1.84 -2.47 16.68
N VAL A 332 -1.21 -1.71 15.80
CA VAL A 332 -1.78 -1.21 14.55
C VAL A 332 -0.88 -1.64 13.41
N ALA A 333 -1.43 -2.35 12.43
CA ALA A 333 -0.76 -2.70 11.20
C ALA A 333 -0.70 -1.46 10.30
N MET A 334 0.47 -0.84 10.24
CA MET A 334 0.73 0.39 9.48
C MET A 334 1.20 -0.01 8.08
N ALA A 335 0.25 -0.31 7.21
CA ALA A 335 0.52 -0.92 5.91
C ALA A 335 1.40 -0.03 5.03
N GLY A 336 1.14 1.29 5.03
CA GLY A 336 1.86 2.28 4.22
C GLY A 336 3.28 2.59 4.70
N THR A 337 3.67 2.16 5.90
CA THR A 337 5.06 2.26 6.35
C THR A 337 5.69 0.90 6.66
N HIS A 338 5.01 -0.21 6.34
CA HIS A 338 5.50 -1.57 6.57
C HIS A 338 5.96 -1.82 8.03
N GLN A 339 5.12 -1.40 8.98
CA GLN A 339 5.44 -1.42 10.41
C GLN A 339 4.23 -1.81 11.25
N ILE A 340 4.49 -2.24 12.49
CA ILE A 340 3.49 -2.35 13.54
C ILE A 340 3.69 -1.21 14.52
N PHE A 341 2.65 -0.39 14.72
CA PHE A 341 2.65 0.70 15.70
C PHE A 341 1.97 0.24 16.98
N SER A 342 2.31 0.86 18.11
CA SER A 342 1.53 0.77 19.35
C SER A 342 0.83 2.10 19.64
N PHE A 343 -0.42 2.02 20.08
CA PHE A 343 -1.23 3.15 20.55
C PHE A 343 -1.81 2.84 21.93
N ASP A 344 -1.36 3.57 22.95
CA ASP A 344 -2.01 3.56 24.28
C ASP A 344 -3.20 4.53 24.25
N PRO A 345 -4.44 4.01 24.35
CA PRO A 345 -5.63 4.85 24.23
C PRO A 345 -5.86 5.74 25.46
N VAL A 346 -5.26 5.44 26.62
CA VAL A 346 -5.43 6.21 27.86
C VAL A 346 -4.48 7.40 27.88
N THR A 347 -3.21 7.19 27.56
CA THR A 347 -2.21 8.26 27.54
C THR A 347 -2.13 8.99 26.20
N GLY A 348 -2.65 8.40 25.13
CA GLY A 348 -2.49 8.87 23.76
C GLY A 348 -1.11 8.59 23.17
N GLN A 349 -0.26 7.81 23.85
CA GLN A 349 1.10 7.54 23.39
C GLN A 349 1.10 6.69 22.12
N LEU A 350 1.81 7.16 21.10
CA LEU A 350 2.12 6.41 19.88
C LEU A 350 3.61 6.05 19.84
N ALA A 351 3.92 4.86 19.35
CA ALA A 351 5.29 4.45 19.06
C ALA A 351 5.33 3.45 17.90
N VAL A 352 6.47 3.38 17.23
CA VAL A 352 6.77 2.23 16.36
C VAL A 352 7.11 1.06 17.27
N PHE A 353 6.31 0.00 17.20
CA PHE A 353 6.46 -1.18 18.05
C PHE A 353 7.36 -2.23 17.38
N ALA A 354 7.17 -2.48 16.08
CA ALA A 354 8.01 -3.38 15.30
C ALA A 354 8.14 -2.91 13.84
N GLY A 355 9.27 -3.24 13.21
CA GLY A 355 9.53 -2.96 11.81
C GLY A 355 10.45 -1.76 11.59
N THR A 356 11.44 -1.92 10.72
CA THR A 356 12.36 -0.82 10.36
C THR A 356 11.77 0.16 9.34
N GLY A 357 10.67 -0.23 8.68
CA GLY A 357 10.12 0.47 7.53
C GLY A 357 10.54 -0.06 6.17
N ALA A 358 11.53 -0.97 6.11
CA ALA A 358 11.91 -1.61 4.87
C ALA A 358 10.85 -2.64 4.43
N GLU A 359 10.45 -2.57 3.16
CA GLU A 359 9.55 -3.54 2.55
C GLU A 359 10.28 -4.87 2.29
N GLY A 360 9.87 -5.93 2.97
CA GLY A 360 10.42 -7.27 2.73
C GLY A 360 10.16 -8.25 3.87
N LEU A 361 10.93 -9.34 3.88
CA LEU A 361 10.77 -10.42 4.86
C LEU A 361 12.06 -10.60 5.67
N LYS A 362 12.06 -10.10 6.92
CA LYS A 362 13.16 -10.28 7.86
C LYS A 362 12.66 -10.50 9.28
N ASP A 363 13.07 -11.63 9.86
CA ASP A 363 12.82 -12.00 11.25
C ASP A 363 13.86 -11.38 12.20
N GLY A 364 13.59 -11.40 13.51
CA GLY A 364 14.54 -10.96 14.54
C GLY A 364 13.90 -10.10 15.64
N ALA A 365 14.71 -9.26 16.29
CA ALA A 365 14.19 -8.29 17.25
C ALA A 365 13.18 -7.35 16.56
N VAL A 366 12.16 -6.90 17.29
CA VAL A 366 11.10 -6.05 16.73
C VAL A 366 11.65 -4.81 16.01
N ALA A 367 12.70 -4.17 16.56
CA ALA A 367 13.32 -2.99 15.98
C ALA A 367 14.10 -3.24 14.67
N ASP A 368 14.53 -4.48 14.41
CA ASP A 368 15.35 -4.86 13.24
C ASP A 368 14.57 -5.62 12.16
N SER A 369 13.35 -6.05 12.50
CA SER A 369 12.47 -6.82 11.62
C SER A 369 11.96 -6.01 10.42
N TRP A 370 11.63 -6.70 9.33
CA TRP A 370 11.01 -6.11 8.14
C TRP A 370 9.64 -6.74 7.90
N PHE A 371 8.70 -5.92 7.47
CA PHE A 371 7.36 -6.31 7.04
C PHE A 371 7.13 -5.79 5.62
N ALA A 372 6.02 -6.16 5.01
CA ALA A 372 5.60 -5.69 3.70
C ALA A 372 4.08 -5.61 3.67
N GLN A 373 3.58 -4.39 3.90
CA GLN A 373 2.15 -4.08 3.89
C GLN A 373 1.34 -4.99 4.83
N SER A 374 1.69 -5.00 6.12
CA SER A 374 0.92 -5.73 7.13
C SER A 374 -0.56 -5.28 7.11
N SER A 375 -1.50 -6.22 7.01
CA SER A 375 -2.93 -5.91 6.78
C SER A 375 -3.91 -6.64 7.70
N GLY A 376 -3.45 -7.60 8.50
CA GLY A 376 -4.32 -8.34 9.42
C GLY A 376 -3.61 -8.61 10.74
N LEU A 377 -4.31 -8.40 11.86
CA LEU A 377 -3.79 -8.62 13.21
C LEU A 377 -4.75 -9.38 14.09
N ILE A 378 -4.25 -10.36 14.84
CA ILE A 378 -4.94 -10.95 15.99
C ILE A 378 -3.99 -11.16 17.15
N GLU A 379 -4.51 -11.08 18.37
CA GLU A 379 -3.84 -11.62 19.55
C GLU A 379 -4.35 -13.05 19.78
N ALA A 380 -3.44 -14.02 19.77
CA ALA A 380 -3.77 -15.40 20.10
C ALA A 380 -3.87 -15.60 21.62
N LYS A 381 -4.48 -16.71 22.05
CA LYS A 381 -4.65 -17.06 23.48
C LYS A 381 -3.34 -17.10 24.25
N ASP A 382 -2.23 -17.45 23.60
CA ASP A 382 -0.88 -17.50 24.19
C ASP A 382 -0.23 -16.11 24.35
N GLY A 383 -0.90 -15.03 23.94
CA GLY A 383 -0.42 -13.65 24.01
C GLY A 383 0.39 -13.21 22.79
N SER A 384 0.69 -14.12 21.86
CA SER A 384 1.39 -13.77 20.62
C SER A 384 0.49 -13.00 19.66
N ILE A 385 1.10 -12.14 18.84
CA ILE A 385 0.39 -11.34 17.83
C ILE A 385 0.67 -11.96 16.48
N TRP A 386 -0.36 -12.42 15.79
CA TRP A 386 -0.22 -12.93 14.43
C TRP A 386 -0.49 -11.81 13.43
N VAL A 387 0.32 -11.77 12.38
CA VAL A 387 0.34 -10.70 11.39
C VAL A 387 0.22 -11.29 9.99
N ALA A 388 -0.79 -10.88 9.25
CA ALA A 388 -0.87 -11.12 7.82
C ALA A 388 -0.01 -10.07 7.11
N ASP A 389 1.09 -10.52 6.51
CA ASP A 389 2.12 -9.69 5.88
C ASP A 389 1.96 -9.83 4.35
N SER A 390 1.10 -8.97 3.80
CA SER A 390 0.36 -9.23 2.57
C SER A 390 1.26 -9.26 1.33
N GLU A 391 2.16 -8.29 1.19
CA GLU A 391 3.01 -8.16 -0.01
C GLU A 391 4.10 -9.25 -0.08
N THR A 392 4.50 -9.82 1.06
CA THR A 392 5.36 -11.03 1.13
C THR A 392 4.57 -12.34 1.10
N SER A 393 3.22 -12.26 1.05
CA SER A 393 2.33 -13.41 1.16
C SER A 393 2.70 -14.33 2.33
N ALA A 394 2.97 -13.71 3.47
CA ALA A 394 3.52 -14.37 4.65
C ALA A 394 2.58 -14.24 5.85
N LEU A 395 2.66 -15.25 6.72
CA LEU A 395 2.09 -15.20 8.05
C LEU A 395 3.23 -15.06 9.05
N ARG A 396 3.24 -13.95 9.79
CA ARG A 396 4.27 -13.62 10.78
C ARG A 396 3.66 -13.70 12.18
N ARG A 397 4.52 -13.78 13.20
CA ARG A 397 4.12 -13.74 14.60
C ARG A 397 5.10 -12.92 15.42
N ILE A 398 4.57 -12.06 16.28
CA ILE A 398 5.31 -11.37 17.33
C ILE A 398 5.13 -12.14 18.63
N VAL A 399 6.25 -12.58 19.20
CA VAL A 399 6.29 -13.36 20.45
C VAL A 399 6.92 -12.51 21.53
N PHE A 400 6.26 -12.45 22.69
CA PHE A 400 6.76 -11.78 23.88
C PHE A 400 7.59 -12.76 24.72
N GLU A 401 8.84 -12.42 25.00
CA GLU A 401 9.78 -13.20 25.80
C GLU A 401 10.32 -12.33 26.95
N ALA A 402 9.79 -12.54 28.15
CA ALA A 402 10.08 -11.71 29.32
C ALA A 402 9.76 -10.21 29.08
N GLU A 403 10.77 -9.34 29.00
CA GLU A 403 10.60 -7.90 28.74
C GLU A 403 10.84 -7.51 27.28
N GLU A 404 11.11 -8.48 26.40
CA GLU A 404 11.43 -8.25 24.99
C GLU A 404 10.38 -8.91 24.06
N ALA A 405 10.32 -8.46 22.81
CA ALA A 405 9.51 -9.07 21.78
C ALA A 405 10.34 -9.35 20.53
N ARG A 406 9.99 -10.40 19.79
CA ARG A 406 10.64 -10.78 18.53
C ARG A 406 9.65 -11.17 17.46
N VAL A 407 10.04 -10.98 16.21
CA VAL A 407 9.27 -11.32 15.01
C VAL A 407 9.80 -12.62 14.41
N GLU A 408 8.89 -13.55 14.16
CA GLU A 408 9.14 -14.84 13.52
C GLU A 408 8.23 -14.99 12.29
N THR A 409 8.75 -15.55 11.21
CA THR A 409 7.92 -15.97 10.07
C THR A 409 7.38 -17.37 10.36
N ALA A 410 6.08 -17.60 10.16
CA ALA A 410 5.47 -18.92 10.26
C ALA A 410 5.32 -19.58 8.88
N VAL A 411 4.89 -18.81 7.87
CA VAL A 411 4.77 -19.20 6.45
C VAL A 411 5.16 -18.00 5.59
N GLY A 412 5.72 -18.25 4.40
CA GLY A 412 6.13 -17.22 3.44
C GLY A 412 7.64 -17.20 3.22
N ILE A 413 8.06 -16.77 2.03
CA ILE A 413 9.48 -16.78 1.60
C ILE A 413 9.97 -15.40 1.16
N GLY A 414 9.15 -14.61 0.47
CA GLY A 414 9.57 -13.31 -0.03
C GLY A 414 8.51 -12.62 -0.88
N LEU A 415 8.81 -11.40 -1.33
CA LEU A 415 7.90 -10.49 -2.05
C LEU A 415 7.36 -11.03 -3.40
N PHE A 416 7.99 -12.05 -3.96
CA PHE A 416 7.64 -12.61 -5.27
C PHE A 416 7.40 -14.13 -5.22
N ASP A 417 7.32 -14.70 -4.01
CA ASP A 417 7.19 -16.14 -3.78
C ASP A 417 5.81 -16.43 -3.20
N PHE A 418 4.83 -16.63 -4.07
CA PHE A 418 3.42 -16.78 -3.72
C PHE A 418 2.78 -17.96 -4.46
N GLY A 419 1.46 -18.11 -4.36
CA GLY A 419 0.71 -19.19 -5.03
C GLY A 419 -0.19 -19.93 -4.05
N PHE A 420 -0.65 -21.12 -4.45
CA PHE A 420 -1.68 -21.83 -3.71
C PHE A 420 -1.29 -23.30 -3.44
N VAL A 421 -0.43 -23.47 -2.43
CA VAL A 421 0.18 -24.76 -2.08
C VAL A 421 0.04 -25.00 -0.58
N ASP A 422 -0.55 -26.13 -0.20
CA ASP A 422 -0.54 -26.65 1.17
C ASP A 422 0.79 -27.36 1.46
N GLY A 423 1.15 -27.49 2.74
CA GLY A 423 2.36 -28.21 3.14
C GLY A 423 3.05 -27.58 4.33
N ASN A 424 4.32 -27.93 4.51
CA ASN A 424 5.14 -27.32 5.56
C ASN A 424 5.58 -25.91 5.17
N ARG A 425 6.22 -25.18 6.11
CA ARG A 425 6.73 -23.82 5.89
C ARG A 425 7.58 -23.61 4.62
N GLN A 426 8.31 -24.61 4.14
CA GLN A 426 9.14 -24.46 2.93
C GLN A 426 8.34 -24.59 1.63
N GLU A 427 7.29 -25.39 1.64
CA GLU A 427 6.46 -25.71 0.47
C GLU A 427 5.23 -24.82 0.37
N ALA A 428 4.63 -24.49 1.52
CA ALA A 428 3.39 -23.74 1.61
C ALA A 428 3.51 -22.38 0.92
N ARG A 429 2.45 -22.01 0.20
CA ARG A 429 2.31 -20.70 -0.45
C ARG A 429 0.93 -20.11 -0.14
N LEU A 430 0.93 -18.80 0.06
CA LEU A 430 -0.23 -17.93 0.15
C LEU A 430 -0.14 -16.90 -0.99
N GLN A 431 -1.18 -16.11 -1.18
CA GLN A 431 -1.20 -14.98 -2.10
C GLN A 431 -1.99 -13.81 -1.49
N HIS A 432 -1.27 -12.77 -1.06
CA HIS A 432 -1.80 -11.51 -0.52
C HIS A 432 -2.88 -11.72 0.57
N CYS A 433 -2.53 -12.43 1.65
CA CYS A 433 -3.48 -12.70 2.73
C CYS A 433 -3.77 -11.45 3.57
N LEU A 434 -5.04 -11.21 3.95
CA LEU A 434 -5.46 -9.98 4.65
C LEU A 434 -6.08 -10.18 6.03
N GLY A 435 -6.73 -11.33 6.28
CA GLY A 435 -7.54 -11.56 7.47
C GLY A 435 -7.08 -12.79 8.26
N LEU A 436 -7.20 -12.74 9.59
CA LEU A 436 -6.77 -13.82 10.48
C LEU A 436 -7.79 -14.06 11.59
N THR A 437 -7.90 -15.29 12.05
CA THR A 437 -8.58 -15.61 13.31
C THR A 437 -8.02 -16.88 13.94
N GLU A 438 -7.98 -16.95 15.27
CA GLU A 438 -7.58 -18.16 15.99
C GLU A 438 -8.79 -19.09 16.15
N LEU A 439 -8.64 -20.34 15.70
CA LEU A 439 -9.64 -21.38 15.83
C LEU A 439 -9.71 -21.92 17.28
N PRO A 440 -10.81 -22.59 17.67
CA PRO A 440 -10.95 -23.15 19.02
C PRO A 440 -9.81 -24.09 19.44
N ASP A 441 -9.23 -24.82 18.49
CA ASP A 441 -8.12 -25.74 18.71
C ASP A 441 -6.72 -25.09 18.73
N GLY A 442 -6.65 -23.75 18.60
CA GLY A 442 -5.40 -22.97 18.65
C GLY A 442 -4.68 -22.84 17.31
N SER A 443 -5.23 -23.40 16.23
CA SER A 443 -4.71 -23.15 14.88
C SER A 443 -5.19 -21.80 14.32
N ILE A 444 -4.48 -21.27 13.34
CA ILE A 444 -4.79 -19.95 12.77
C ILE A 444 -5.48 -20.13 11.42
N ALA A 445 -6.71 -19.64 11.29
CA ALA A 445 -7.38 -19.51 10.01
C ALA A 445 -6.96 -18.19 9.33
N ILE A 446 -6.72 -18.27 8.03
CA ILE A 446 -6.16 -17.18 7.23
C ILE A 446 -7.05 -16.95 6.02
N ALA A 447 -7.49 -15.71 5.82
CA ALA A 447 -8.10 -15.27 4.57
C ALA A 447 -6.99 -15.06 3.53
N ASP A 448 -6.79 -16.06 2.69
CA ASP A 448 -5.80 -16.09 1.61
C ASP A 448 -6.44 -15.46 0.37
N THR A 449 -6.48 -14.13 0.40
CA THR A 449 -7.44 -13.28 -0.33
C THR A 449 -7.37 -13.51 -1.83
N TYR A 450 -6.18 -13.46 -2.43
CA TYR A 450 -6.05 -13.60 -3.89
C TYR A 450 -6.17 -15.05 -4.37
N ASN A 451 -6.02 -16.04 -3.48
CA ASN A 451 -6.36 -17.43 -3.80
C ASN A 451 -7.86 -17.74 -3.60
N GLY A 452 -8.67 -16.76 -3.15
CA GLY A 452 -10.10 -16.95 -2.93
C GLY A 452 -10.40 -18.06 -1.92
N ALA A 453 -9.59 -18.17 -0.87
CA ALA A 453 -9.59 -19.31 0.04
C ALA A 453 -9.46 -18.93 1.52
N ILE A 454 -9.94 -19.82 2.39
CA ILE A 454 -9.55 -19.82 3.81
C ILE A 454 -8.57 -20.96 4.04
N ARG A 455 -7.40 -20.62 4.56
CA ARG A 455 -6.33 -21.56 4.92
C ARG A 455 -6.29 -21.76 6.42
N ARG A 456 -5.57 -22.79 6.87
CA ARG A 456 -5.37 -23.10 8.28
C ARG A 456 -3.93 -23.48 8.51
N LEU A 457 -3.25 -22.75 9.39
CA LEU A 457 -1.93 -23.10 9.90
C LEU A 457 -2.07 -23.74 11.27
N ASP A 458 -1.48 -24.91 11.47
CA ASP A 458 -1.23 -25.46 12.80
C ASP A 458 0.13 -24.96 13.33
N PRO A 459 0.17 -24.10 14.38
CA PRO A 459 1.40 -23.55 14.92
C PRO A 459 2.34 -24.60 15.52
N ALA A 460 1.82 -25.75 15.97
CA ALA A 460 2.62 -26.80 16.60
C ALA A 460 3.44 -27.59 15.58
N THR A 461 2.87 -27.83 14.39
CA THR A 461 3.52 -28.59 13.32
C THR A 461 4.09 -27.71 12.21
N GLY A 462 3.62 -26.46 12.09
CA GLY A 462 3.94 -25.56 10.98
C GLY A 462 3.29 -25.97 9.66
N ALA A 463 2.27 -26.84 9.70
CA ALA A 463 1.57 -27.32 8.52
C ALA A 463 0.44 -26.36 8.13
N LEU A 464 0.46 -25.92 6.87
CA LEU A 464 -0.61 -25.14 6.24
C LEU A 464 -1.50 -26.08 5.42
N GLY A 465 -2.81 -25.97 5.60
CA GLY A 465 -3.84 -26.68 4.83
C GLY A 465 -4.97 -25.76 4.39
N THR A 466 -5.88 -26.29 3.57
CA THR A 466 -7.03 -25.54 3.05
C THR A 466 -8.33 -25.92 3.76
N LEU A 467 -9.11 -24.93 4.22
CA LEU A 467 -10.43 -25.11 4.83
C LEU A 467 -11.57 -24.87 3.82
N ALA A 468 -11.46 -23.80 3.02
CA ALA A 468 -12.51 -23.38 2.11
C ALA A 468 -11.94 -22.67 0.88
N ARG A 469 -12.73 -22.65 -0.20
CA ARG A 469 -12.35 -22.15 -1.53
C ARG A 469 -13.55 -21.54 -2.26
N GLY A 470 -13.26 -20.83 -3.34
CA GLY A 470 -14.27 -20.25 -4.21
C GLY A 470 -14.90 -19.00 -3.62
N LEU A 471 -14.14 -18.29 -2.78
CA LEU A 471 -14.54 -17.04 -2.15
C LEU A 471 -14.04 -15.87 -2.98
N ALA A 472 -14.82 -14.80 -3.05
CA ALA A 472 -14.52 -13.61 -3.83
C ALA A 472 -13.69 -12.60 -3.01
N GLU A 473 -12.37 -12.71 -3.09
CA GLU A 473 -11.39 -11.92 -2.31
C GLU A 473 -11.79 -11.81 -0.82
N PRO A 474 -11.68 -12.90 -0.04
CA PRO A 474 -11.98 -12.85 1.37
C PRO A 474 -11.01 -11.89 2.08
N SER A 475 -11.53 -10.79 2.63
CA SER A 475 -10.76 -9.72 3.27
C SER A 475 -10.60 -9.92 4.77
N ASP A 476 -11.51 -10.70 5.36
CA ASP A 476 -11.51 -11.00 6.79
C ASP A 476 -12.18 -12.34 7.12
N VAL A 477 -11.87 -12.85 8.31
CA VAL A 477 -12.44 -14.10 8.81
C VAL A 477 -12.63 -14.03 10.33
N LEU A 478 -13.77 -14.49 10.83
CA LEU A 478 -14.10 -14.59 12.25
C LEU A 478 -14.53 -16.00 12.60
N VAL A 479 -14.38 -16.37 13.87
CA VAL A 479 -14.99 -17.57 14.44
C VAL A 479 -16.34 -17.24 15.06
N GLU A 480 -17.38 -17.95 14.66
CA GLU A 480 -18.70 -17.92 15.27
C GLU A 480 -18.92 -19.23 16.05
N THR A 481 -19.26 -19.11 17.33
CA THR A 481 -19.63 -20.27 18.16
C THR A 481 -21.09 -20.62 17.88
N THR A 482 -21.36 -21.89 17.54
CA THR A 482 -22.72 -22.36 17.26
C THR A 482 -23.46 -22.74 18.54
N GLU A 483 -24.80 -22.76 18.52
CA GLU A 483 -25.63 -23.04 19.70
C GLU A 483 -25.36 -24.40 20.35
N ASP A 484 -24.88 -25.38 19.56
CA ASP A 484 -24.49 -26.72 20.00
C ASP A 484 -23.07 -26.78 20.57
N GLY A 485 -22.37 -25.65 20.68
CA GLY A 485 -20.99 -25.55 21.17
C GLY A 485 -19.91 -25.88 20.13
N GLY A 486 -20.30 -26.04 18.87
CA GLY A 486 -19.38 -26.12 17.74
C GLY A 486 -18.85 -24.74 17.32
N ALA A 487 -18.06 -24.73 16.26
CA ALA A 487 -17.56 -23.49 15.65
C ALA A 487 -17.71 -23.53 14.13
N ARG A 488 -18.01 -22.37 13.56
CA ARG A 488 -17.97 -22.12 12.12
C ARG A 488 -17.26 -20.80 11.86
N LEU A 489 -16.96 -20.52 10.60
CA LEU A 489 -16.36 -19.27 10.18
C LEU A 489 -17.41 -18.33 9.63
N ILE A 490 -17.22 -17.04 9.89
CA ILE A 490 -17.81 -15.95 9.12
C ILE A 490 -16.69 -15.38 8.26
N VAL A 491 -16.91 -15.29 6.96
CA VAL A 491 -15.94 -14.78 6.00
C VAL A 491 -16.50 -13.50 5.40
N VAL A 492 -15.70 -12.44 5.39
CA VAL A 492 -16.03 -11.19 4.70
C VAL A 492 -15.53 -11.31 3.26
N GLU A 493 -16.43 -11.37 2.28
CA GLU A 493 -16.10 -11.43 0.86
C GLU A 493 -16.23 -10.03 0.24
N ALA A 494 -15.10 -9.33 0.09
CA ALA A 494 -15.10 -7.96 -0.39
C ALA A 494 -15.73 -7.86 -1.79
N ASN A 495 -15.31 -8.72 -2.72
CA ASN A 495 -15.78 -8.67 -4.11
C ASN A 495 -17.18 -9.22 -4.32
N ALA A 496 -17.71 -10.01 -3.39
CA ALA A 496 -19.11 -10.43 -3.40
C ALA A 496 -20.02 -9.49 -2.58
N HIS A 497 -19.45 -8.47 -1.93
CA HIS A 497 -20.17 -7.47 -1.14
C HIS A 497 -21.01 -8.06 0.00
N GLN A 498 -20.51 -9.11 0.64
CA GLN A 498 -21.28 -9.90 1.61
C GLN A 498 -20.41 -10.48 2.73
N LEU A 499 -21.09 -10.96 3.77
CA LEU A 499 -20.55 -11.85 4.77
C LEU A 499 -21.20 -13.22 4.61
N VAL A 500 -20.41 -14.30 4.63
CA VAL A 500 -20.90 -15.67 4.47
C VAL A 500 -20.43 -16.57 5.60
N ARG A 501 -21.22 -17.61 5.89
CA ARG A 501 -20.86 -18.63 6.86
C ARG A 501 -20.28 -19.85 6.18
N VAL A 502 -19.15 -20.30 6.69
CA VAL A 502 -18.42 -21.46 6.17
C VAL A 502 -18.19 -22.44 7.32
N SER A 503 -18.60 -23.70 7.13
CA SER A 503 -18.33 -24.75 8.11
C SER A 503 -16.84 -25.02 8.21
N ILE A 504 -16.35 -25.28 9.43
CA ILE A 504 -14.98 -25.77 9.63
C ILE A 504 -15.02 -27.29 9.40
N PRO A 505 -14.40 -27.83 8.34
CA PRO A 505 -14.39 -29.27 8.12
C PRO A 505 -13.54 -30.00 9.18
N ASP A 506 -13.98 -31.20 9.58
CA ASP A 506 -13.26 -32.07 10.53
C ASP A 506 -11.84 -32.46 10.03
N ALA A 507 -11.65 -32.46 8.70
CA ALA A 507 -10.37 -32.73 8.06
C ALA A 507 -10.03 -31.62 7.06
N MET A 508 -8.76 -31.18 7.06
CA MET A 508 -8.24 -30.23 6.08
C MET A 508 -8.25 -30.85 4.68
N GLN A 509 -8.51 -30.03 3.67
CA GLN A 509 -8.25 -30.40 2.28
C GLN A 509 -6.74 -30.29 2.03
N HIS A 510 -6.20 -31.19 1.20
CA HIS A 510 -4.84 -31.06 0.69
C HIS A 510 -4.92 -30.51 -0.73
N VAL A 511 -4.40 -29.31 -0.93
CA VAL A 511 -4.40 -28.56 -2.19
C VAL A 511 -2.97 -28.29 -2.61
N ASP A 512 -2.66 -28.60 -3.86
CA ASP A 512 -1.41 -28.21 -4.53
C ASP A 512 -1.79 -27.77 -5.94
N GLU A 513 -2.03 -26.48 -6.11
CA GLU A 513 -2.33 -25.85 -7.40
C GLU A 513 -1.12 -25.16 -8.02
N GLY A 514 0.06 -25.40 -7.43
CA GLY A 514 1.32 -24.86 -7.89
C GLY A 514 1.76 -23.62 -7.11
N ALA A 515 3.07 -23.52 -6.93
CA ALA A 515 3.72 -22.30 -6.50
C ALA A 515 3.93 -21.41 -7.73
N SER A 516 3.59 -20.14 -7.59
CA SER A 516 3.82 -19.12 -8.61
C SER A 516 4.97 -18.23 -8.15
N GLN A 517 5.91 -18.00 -9.06
CA GLN A 517 6.97 -17.03 -8.84
C GLN A 517 6.93 -16.06 -10.00
N VAL A 518 6.73 -14.78 -9.72
CA VAL A 518 6.85 -13.76 -10.77
C VAL A 518 8.33 -13.45 -10.94
N THR A 519 8.93 -14.10 -11.94
CA THR A 519 10.21 -13.67 -12.49
C THR A 519 10.01 -12.39 -13.29
N ARG A 520 10.16 -11.24 -12.61
CA ARG A 520 10.48 -9.99 -13.30
C ARG A 520 11.70 -10.25 -14.19
N LYS A 521 11.74 -9.63 -15.38
CA LYS A 521 12.95 -9.67 -16.21
C LYS A 521 14.07 -9.01 -15.41
N ALA A 522 14.96 -9.83 -14.86
CA ALA A 522 16.01 -9.36 -14.00
C ALA A 522 16.94 -8.44 -14.79
N THR A 523 17.39 -7.37 -14.13
CA THR A 523 18.41 -6.51 -14.71
C THR A 523 19.71 -7.32 -14.77
N GLU A 524 20.27 -7.46 -15.96
CA GLU A 524 21.53 -8.19 -16.17
C GLU A 524 22.70 -7.30 -15.76
N LEU A 525 23.42 -7.72 -14.72
CA LEU A 525 24.59 -7.03 -14.21
C LEU A 525 25.85 -7.85 -14.47
N ALA A 526 26.95 -7.16 -14.78
CA ALA A 526 28.25 -7.79 -14.73
C ALA A 526 28.66 -8.00 -13.26
N GLY A 527 29.06 -9.22 -12.91
CA GLY A 527 29.54 -9.54 -11.56
C GLY A 527 30.81 -8.77 -11.20
N GLY A 528 31.11 -8.70 -9.90
CA GLY A 528 32.23 -7.90 -9.36
C GLY A 528 31.79 -6.49 -9.00
N SER A 529 32.46 -5.47 -9.54
CA SER A 529 32.19 -4.06 -9.21
C SER A 529 31.06 -3.48 -10.07
N LEU A 530 30.03 -2.94 -9.43
CA LEU A 530 28.91 -2.22 -10.06
C LEU A 530 28.93 -0.74 -9.65
N THR A 531 28.74 0.17 -10.60
CA THR A 531 28.48 1.58 -10.30
C THR A 531 26.99 1.87 -10.38
N PHE A 532 26.38 2.25 -9.27
CA PHE A 532 25.01 2.73 -9.23
C PHE A 532 24.96 4.26 -9.33
N THR A 533 24.04 4.79 -10.14
CA THR A 533 23.78 6.24 -10.25
C THR A 533 22.28 6.53 -10.26
N ALA A 534 21.81 7.38 -9.35
CA ALA A 534 20.49 8.01 -9.41
C ALA A 534 20.61 9.39 -10.08
N ARG A 535 19.99 9.59 -11.24
CA ARG A 535 20.00 10.90 -11.92
C ARG A 535 18.90 11.78 -11.37
N PHE A 536 19.25 12.96 -10.87
CA PHE A 536 18.31 13.96 -10.36
C PHE A 536 18.54 15.34 -10.99
N ALA A 537 17.43 16.01 -11.30
CA ALA A 537 17.35 17.43 -11.62
C ALA A 537 16.29 18.04 -10.71
N ALA A 538 16.58 19.20 -10.11
CA ALA A 538 15.59 19.94 -9.34
C ALA A 538 14.53 20.53 -10.29
N PRO A 539 13.26 20.63 -9.89
CA PRO A 539 12.25 21.25 -10.72
C PRO A 539 12.55 22.72 -11.02
N LYS A 540 11.93 23.24 -12.06
CA LYS A 540 12.01 24.67 -12.36
C LYS A 540 11.45 25.50 -11.21
N GLY A 541 12.16 26.59 -10.88
CA GLY A 541 11.86 27.40 -9.71
C GLY A 541 12.37 26.80 -8.39
N GLN A 542 13.05 25.65 -8.43
CA GLN A 542 13.73 25.05 -7.28
C GLN A 542 15.21 24.77 -7.60
N LYS A 543 16.02 24.58 -6.57
CA LYS A 543 17.39 24.09 -6.69
C LYS A 543 17.84 23.34 -5.43
N LEU A 544 18.80 22.44 -5.59
CA LEU A 544 19.45 21.76 -4.45
C LEU A 544 20.06 22.80 -3.49
N ASP A 545 19.71 22.71 -2.21
CA ASP A 545 20.30 23.55 -1.18
C ASP A 545 21.56 22.93 -0.59
N THR A 546 22.71 23.38 -1.06
CA THR A 546 24.00 22.90 -0.58
C THR A 546 24.56 23.69 0.60
N ARG A 547 23.81 24.62 1.21
CA ARG A 547 24.31 25.48 2.30
C ARG A 547 24.74 24.68 3.53
N TRP A 548 24.15 23.49 3.73
CA TRP A 548 24.36 22.65 4.92
C TRP A 548 24.95 21.26 4.61
N GLY A 549 25.42 21.02 3.39
CA GLY A 549 25.96 19.74 2.95
C GLY A 549 25.41 19.32 1.59
N ASP A 550 25.75 18.12 1.13
CA ASP A 550 25.09 17.52 -0.04
C ASP A 550 23.65 17.13 0.34
N PRO A 551 22.62 17.73 -0.28
CA PRO A 551 21.22 17.44 0.04
C PRO A 551 20.72 16.14 -0.63
N THR A 552 21.63 15.28 -1.10
CA THR A 552 21.31 14.02 -1.77
C THR A 552 21.90 12.80 -1.07
N GLN A 553 21.24 11.65 -1.25
CA GLN A 553 21.55 10.46 -0.48
C GLN A 553 21.13 9.16 -1.17
N LEU A 554 21.87 8.09 -0.88
CA LEU A 554 21.57 6.73 -1.29
C LEU A 554 21.64 5.75 -0.12
N LYS A 555 20.61 4.90 -0.03
CA LYS A 555 20.58 3.69 0.78
C LYS A 555 20.44 2.47 -0.13
N ILE A 556 21.35 1.51 -0.01
CA ILE A 556 21.35 0.31 -0.87
C ILE A 556 21.48 -0.93 0.00
N SER A 557 20.60 -1.91 -0.18
CA SER A 557 20.70 -3.23 0.45
C SER A 557 20.27 -4.32 -0.53
N SER A 558 20.33 -5.58 -0.11
CA SER A 558 19.96 -6.69 -0.99
C SER A 558 19.27 -7.83 -0.25
N THR A 559 18.49 -8.60 -0.99
CA THR A 559 18.02 -9.93 -0.58
C THR A 559 18.56 -10.96 -1.59
N PRO A 560 19.38 -11.93 -1.17
CA PRO A 560 19.88 -12.11 0.20
C PRO A 560 20.88 -11.00 0.61
N GLU A 561 21.02 -10.76 1.92
CA GLU A 561 21.86 -9.66 2.46
C GLU A 561 23.34 -9.79 2.08
N ASN A 562 23.83 -11.02 1.94
CA ASN A 562 25.22 -11.30 1.57
C ASN A 562 25.50 -11.20 0.06
N PHE A 563 24.54 -10.71 -0.75
CA PHE A 563 24.77 -10.42 -2.17
C PHE A 563 25.68 -9.21 -2.38
N ILE A 564 25.62 -8.20 -1.51
CA ILE A 564 26.54 -7.04 -1.56
C ILE A 564 27.65 -7.26 -0.52
N LEU A 565 28.89 -7.41 -0.99
CA LEU A 565 30.06 -7.56 -0.13
C LEU A 565 30.54 -6.22 0.44
N SER A 566 30.39 -5.12 -0.32
CA SER A 566 30.71 -3.77 0.14
C SER A 566 29.94 -2.70 -0.64
N GLY A 567 29.74 -1.52 -0.02
CA GLY A 567 28.96 -0.42 -0.60
C GLY A 567 27.46 -0.44 -0.25
N ALA A 568 26.99 -1.44 0.51
CA ALA A 568 25.65 -1.43 1.09
C ALA A 568 25.50 -0.38 2.21
N GLY A 569 24.26 -0.15 2.61
CA GLY A 569 23.88 0.82 3.63
C GLY A 569 23.71 2.23 3.07
N THR A 570 23.81 3.18 3.98
CA THR A 570 23.43 4.58 3.84
C THR A 570 24.65 5.47 3.64
N ALA A 571 24.61 6.38 2.67
CA ALA A 571 25.58 7.48 2.58
C ALA A 571 25.11 8.60 1.64
N GLN A 572 25.77 9.76 1.73
CA GLN A 572 25.53 10.93 0.90
C GLN A 572 25.88 10.70 -0.58
N GLY A 573 25.24 11.48 -1.46
CA GLY A 573 25.44 11.47 -2.89
C GLY A 573 24.52 10.50 -3.64
N LEU A 574 24.35 10.74 -4.95
CA LEU A 574 23.53 9.93 -5.85
C LEU A 574 24.32 8.91 -6.68
N THR A 575 25.58 8.65 -6.34
CA THR A 575 26.40 7.64 -7.01
C THR A 575 27.10 6.77 -5.98
N ARG A 576 27.14 5.45 -6.20
CA ARG A 576 27.83 4.50 -5.32
C ARG A 576 28.46 3.35 -6.08
N GLN A 577 29.64 2.92 -5.65
CA GLN A 577 30.21 1.64 -6.07
C GLN A 577 29.80 0.52 -5.11
N LEU A 578 29.38 -0.61 -5.67
CA LEU A 578 29.03 -1.82 -4.96
C LEU A 578 29.98 -2.94 -5.40
N GLU A 579 30.42 -3.76 -4.45
CA GLU A 579 31.10 -5.03 -4.76
C GLU A 579 30.11 -6.17 -4.58
N LEU A 580 29.81 -6.90 -5.65
CA LEU A 580 28.82 -7.97 -5.68
C LEU A 580 29.47 -9.33 -5.37
N ASN A 581 28.77 -10.17 -4.63
CA ASN A 581 29.23 -11.50 -4.27
C ASN A 581 29.19 -12.45 -5.49
N PRO A 582 30.35 -12.98 -5.94
CA PRO A 582 30.40 -13.84 -7.13
C PRO A 582 29.73 -15.20 -6.91
N GLU A 583 29.46 -15.62 -5.67
CA GLU A 583 28.80 -16.89 -5.36
C GLU A 583 27.28 -16.84 -5.51
N ILE A 584 26.69 -15.64 -5.63
CA ILE A 584 25.25 -15.44 -5.75
C ILE A 584 24.94 -14.92 -7.14
N THR A 585 24.20 -15.72 -7.92
CA THR A 585 23.90 -15.43 -9.32
C THR A 585 22.63 -14.60 -9.52
N SER A 586 21.81 -14.45 -8.47
CA SER A 586 20.55 -13.70 -8.50
C SER A 586 20.22 -13.09 -7.14
N ALA A 587 19.71 -11.87 -7.12
CA ALA A 587 19.29 -11.18 -5.90
C ALA A 587 18.23 -10.12 -6.21
N VAL A 588 17.65 -9.52 -5.18
CA VAL A 588 16.88 -8.28 -5.26
C VAL A 588 17.69 -7.18 -4.60
N LEU A 589 18.00 -6.10 -5.33
CA LEU A 589 18.57 -4.88 -4.77
C LEU A 589 17.44 -3.98 -4.27
N HIS A 590 17.51 -3.56 -3.01
CA HIS A 590 16.62 -2.57 -2.43
C HIS A 590 17.36 -1.24 -2.36
N ILE A 591 16.91 -0.26 -3.14
CA ILE A 591 17.60 1.02 -3.33
C ILE A 591 16.65 2.16 -2.99
N THR A 592 17.08 3.07 -2.12
CA THR A 592 16.42 4.35 -1.87
C THR A 592 17.33 5.47 -2.36
N ALA A 593 16.86 6.37 -3.21
CA ALA A 593 17.55 7.61 -3.56
C ALA A 593 16.74 8.82 -3.11
N ARG A 594 17.44 9.87 -2.65
CA ARG A 594 16.84 11.11 -2.15
C ARG A 594 17.56 12.35 -2.64
N ALA A 595 16.80 13.42 -2.84
CA ALA A 595 17.31 14.75 -3.14
C ALA A 595 16.35 15.82 -2.60
N ALA A 596 16.86 16.77 -1.82
CA ALA A 596 16.07 17.92 -1.36
C ALA A 596 16.36 19.17 -2.20
N ALA A 597 15.31 19.78 -2.76
CA ALA A 597 15.40 21.03 -3.52
C ALA A 597 14.50 22.11 -2.88
N CYS A 598 14.98 23.35 -2.83
CA CYS A 598 14.25 24.46 -2.24
C CYS A 598 13.91 25.51 -3.31
N ASP A 599 12.81 26.22 -3.11
CA ASP A 599 12.37 27.29 -3.99
C ASP A 599 13.49 28.34 -4.17
N GLY A 600 13.81 28.67 -5.42
CA GLY A 600 14.87 29.60 -5.74
C GLY A 600 15.20 29.64 -7.23
N GLU A 601 15.60 30.82 -7.69
CA GLU A 601 15.99 31.04 -9.08
C GLU A 601 17.32 30.33 -9.41
N PRO A 602 17.47 29.76 -10.63
CA PRO A 602 18.72 29.18 -11.09
C PRO A 602 19.89 30.17 -10.96
N GLY A 603 20.90 29.80 -10.17
CA GLY A 603 22.10 30.62 -9.94
C GLY A 603 21.94 31.81 -8.97
N GLY A 604 20.74 32.06 -8.41
CA GLY A 604 20.50 33.04 -7.35
C GLY A 604 20.83 32.50 -5.94
N GLU A 605 20.76 33.31 -4.89
CA GLU A 605 20.79 32.82 -3.50
C GLU A 605 19.43 32.18 -3.13
N ILE A 606 19.43 31.15 -2.26
CA ILE A 606 18.17 30.59 -1.75
C ILE A 606 17.61 31.55 -0.69
N PRO A 607 16.35 32.00 -0.82
CA PRO A 607 15.71 32.81 0.20
C PRO A 607 15.78 32.18 1.61
N ASP A 608 15.89 33.01 2.64
CA ASP A 608 15.96 32.55 4.05
C ASP A 608 14.70 31.78 4.51
N HIS A 609 13.60 31.91 3.78
CA HIS A 609 12.30 31.26 4.04
C HIS A 609 11.79 30.46 2.85
N ALA A 610 12.67 30.00 1.95
CA ALA A 610 12.28 29.11 0.85
C ALA A 610 11.67 27.81 1.38
N ALA A 611 10.55 27.37 0.80
CA ALA A 611 10.06 26.02 1.06
C ALA A 611 11.03 25.02 0.41
N CYS A 612 11.33 23.95 1.14
CA CYS A 612 12.16 22.86 0.65
C CYS A 612 11.30 21.61 0.48
N HIS A 613 11.50 20.95 -0.65
CA HIS A 613 10.75 19.81 -1.13
C HIS A 613 11.71 18.63 -1.24
N LEU A 614 11.30 17.49 -0.70
CA LEU A 614 12.09 16.27 -0.74
C LEU A 614 11.57 15.37 -1.86
N TYR A 615 12.49 14.93 -2.72
CA TYR A 615 12.25 13.92 -3.74
C TYR A 615 12.88 12.62 -3.26
N GLN A 616 12.09 11.57 -3.17
CA GLN A 616 12.55 10.23 -2.78
C GLN A 616 12.08 9.22 -3.81
N GLN A 617 12.88 8.17 -4.02
CA GLN A 617 12.45 7.00 -4.74
C GLN A 617 13.03 5.72 -4.15
N ASP A 618 12.16 4.72 -3.98
CA ASP A 618 12.50 3.37 -3.58
C ASP A 618 12.38 2.40 -4.77
N TRP A 619 13.31 1.47 -4.91
CA TRP A 619 13.30 0.42 -5.93
C TRP A 619 13.64 -0.93 -5.32
N GLY A 620 12.82 -1.95 -5.59
CA GLY A 620 13.17 -3.36 -5.42
C GLY A 620 13.51 -3.96 -6.79
N LEU A 621 14.79 -4.05 -7.15
CA LEU A 621 15.26 -4.48 -8.47
C LEU A 621 15.79 -5.92 -8.43
N PRO A 622 15.10 -6.89 -9.03
CA PRO A 622 15.68 -8.20 -9.26
C PRO A 622 16.82 -8.09 -10.27
N VAL A 623 17.95 -8.68 -9.93
CA VAL A 623 19.18 -8.69 -10.71
C VAL A 623 19.69 -10.10 -10.90
N VAL A 624 20.33 -10.34 -12.05
CA VAL A 624 21.05 -11.58 -12.35
C VAL A 624 22.44 -11.25 -12.85
N ILE A 625 23.41 -12.07 -12.46
CA ILE A 625 24.80 -11.91 -12.89
C ILE A 625 25.01 -12.63 -14.22
N THR A 626 25.40 -11.88 -15.26
CA THR A 626 25.74 -12.43 -16.58
C THR A 626 27.09 -11.89 -17.06
N GLU A 627 27.77 -12.62 -17.95
CA GLU A 627 29.06 -12.18 -18.52
C GLU A 627 28.92 -10.90 -19.37
N SER A 628 27.73 -10.64 -19.90
CA SER A 628 27.41 -9.49 -20.75
C SER A 628 26.62 -8.37 -20.05
N GLY A 629 26.38 -8.50 -18.75
CA GLY A 629 25.58 -7.55 -17.99
C GLY A 629 26.24 -6.17 -17.86
N GLU A 630 25.45 -5.17 -17.46
CA GLU A 630 25.96 -3.81 -17.30
C GLU A 630 26.81 -3.68 -16.04
N GLN A 631 27.93 -2.94 -16.11
CA GLN A 631 28.74 -2.53 -14.94
C GLN A 631 28.27 -1.21 -14.34
N GLU A 632 27.25 -0.59 -14.94
CA GLU A 632 26.64 0.64 -14.48
C GLU A 632 25.11 0.44 -14.40
N LEU A 633 24.53 0.76 -13.26
CA LEU A 633 23.08 0.75 -13.05
C LEU A 633 22.62 2.19 -12.85
N VAL A 634 21.93 2.74 -13.85
CA VAL A 634 21.43 4.12 -13.81
C VAL A 634 19.91 4.11 -13.63
N LEU A 635 19.43 4.77 -12.58
CA LEU A 635 18.02 5.02 -12.31
C LEU A 635 17.73 6.52 -12.26
N ASP A 636 16.49 6.93 -12.51
CA ASP A 636 16.07 8.32 -12.50
C ASP A 636 15.32 8.65 -11.21
N LEU A 637 15.86 9.56 -10.40
CA LEU A 637 15.19 10.21 -9.28
C LEU A 637 14.79 11.60 -9.79
N ARG A 638 13.57 11.86 -10.26
CA ARG A 638 13.27 13.16 -10.91
C ARG A 638 12.49 14.12 -10.02
N GLY A 639 12.99 15.36 -9.95
CA GLY A 639 12.16 16.57 -9.94
C GLY A 639 12.01 17.09 -11.38
N VAL A 640 10.84 17.61 -11.74
CA VAL A 640 10.52 17.90 -13.16
C VAL A 640 10.91 19.32 -13.56
N ASN A 641 11.72 19.46 -14.63
CA ASN A 641 12.05 20.75 -15.26
C ASN A 641 10.86 21.37 -15.99
#